data_AF-A0A9X4QX53-F1
#
_entry.id   AF-A0A9X4QX53-F1
#
_cell.length_a   1.000
_cell.length_b   1.000
_cell.length_c   1.000
_cell.angle_alpha   90.00
_cell.angle_beta   90.00
_cell.angle_gamma   90.00
#
_symmetry.space_group_name_H-M   'P 1'
#
loop_
_entity.id
_entity.type
_entity.pdbx_description
1 polymer ?
#
loop_
_entity_poly.entity_id
_entity_poly.type
_entity_poly.pdbx_seq_one_letter_code
_entity_poly.pdbx_strand_id
1 'polypeptide(L)'
;MPKGSCIKKDSHSSFTGFGFWAVRAYEAMAAALPALEAKDAAFAAKVRTRAALCLERVRQLVMPLYGTYDNVDGKKAPAWLLQRDNWLSSAAISALAQHQGALPAGTQKNTSLALVRMLGEGLAMSQEGDFNTYPLSAFLHSDGTWYEWGSTQIKAMAIAGQLSGRSDWIQAAEQAADSFLSDLLISGRAYRRSPNKAAYPQINYGTASYVENLLALYRVTGKTKYAEMAGIAAAWWTGDTRDGVAMFDQTTGAAFDGVTDSGVNTNSGAESVDEALRAILRIKREPAAARLMTATKAESRGVQTLEAEQLYRQGAGDDEEIPVADAGLNDPARALRKQSNAPSTDEAAVYADATSLDAEAEIYPGWFGKRAIFVEATGHDNVRIYGDGYLYRDVPVGGADGLRPGDSVKLDFAAMLQFDTDLAAEVLAVDAQGQTTLLADDSAMTYASRTWYSGQSTVKTTPKAQIPEGTAKLRIRFSNASTNPLPHEGYATVTLAKLYRMSVPEIRYGSPSLSQGSYVRMTADASRSFAVEVPGAGEYDVYASVIQRVPGQAATLSASLNGAAPMKTTLAGTDGRIAIVRLGSVNLAKGAGTLVLKSVGAEAELDAVYLYPVETSVTYRALDGSLRTIVRDSRSRSLTAGTPAAVAARDRVVISSVEAEGAGRIVRVEGTVKTAGGKAASKADVRVAIGGIAQEERVRTDANGRFKAVLHLTKGWQGGLYRVEASTATGSGTERIALAGDKKKG
;
A
#
# COMPACT_ATOMS: atom_id res chain seq x y z
N MET A 1 28.43 -37.04 -16.48
CA MET A 1 27.96 -35.64 -16.56
C MET A 1 29.13 -34.76 -16.99
N PRO A 2 29.02 -33.95 -18.06
CA PRO A 2 30.09 -33.02 -18.41
C PRO A 2 30.26 -32.01 -17.28
N LYS A 3 31.52 -31.74 -16.91
CA LYS A 3 31.90 -30.70 -15.94
C LYS A 3 31.27 -29.38 -16.38
N GLY A 4 30.22 -28.96 -15.66
CA GLY A 4 29.63 -27.65 -15.85
C GLY A 4 30.70 -26.59 -15.63
N SER A 5 31.05 -25.89 -16.70
CA SER A 5 31.78 -24.63 -16.62
C SER A 5 30.86 -23.61 -15.95
N CYS A 6 30.88 -23.56 -14.62
CA CYS A 6 30.50 -22.35 -13.92
C CYS A 6 31.48 -21.28 -14.39
N ILE A 7 31.07 -20.50 -15.39
CA ILE A 7 31.70 -19.23 -15.71
C ILE A 7 31.75 -18.48 -14.39
N LYS A 8 32.96 -18.13 -13.95
CA LYS A 8 33.16 -17.31 -12.76
C LYS A 8 32.51 -15.97 -13.08
N LYS A 9 31.27 -15.78 -12.62
CA LYS A 9 30.53 -14.53 -12.81
C LYS A 9 31.31 -13.45 -12.08
N ASP A 10 32.09 -12.70 -12.83
CA ASP A 10 32.69 -11.45 -12.45
C ASP A 10 31.55 -10.52 -12.02
N SER A 11 31.60 -10.16 -10.74
CA SER A 11 30.49 -9.69 -9.90
C SER A 11 29.98 -8.28 -10.21
N HIS A 12 29.97 -7.84 -11.47
CA HIS A 12 29.39 -6.53 -11.83
C HIS A 12 27.90 -6.43 -11.49
N SER A 13 27.18 -7.56 -11.40
CA SER A 13 25.76 -7.62 -11.01
C SER A 13 25.51 -8.15 -9.59
N SER A 14 26.51 -8.29 -8.72
CA SER A 14 26.32 -8.80 -7.35
C SER A 14 26.90 -7.86 -6.30
N PHE A 15 26.02 -7.36 -5.43
CA PHE A 15 26.37 -6.46 -4.33
C PHE A 15 26.71 -7.26 -3.06
N THR A 16 27.89 -7.03 -2.47
CA THR A 16 28.28 -7.64 -1.20
C THR A 16 27.64 -6.87 -0.04
N GLY A 17 26.58 -7.43 0.55
CA GLY A 17 25.87 -6.77 1.64
C GLY A 17 25.07 -7.73 2.53
N PHE A 18 24.78 -7.29 3.76
CA PHE A 18 23.85 -7.98 4.66
C PHE A 18 22.42 -7.51 4.40
N GLY A 19 21.88 -7.92 3.24
CA GLY A 19 20.52 -7.59 2.79
C GLY A 19 19.52 -8.74 3.00
N PHE A 20 18.38 -8.65 2.31
CA PHE A 20 17.27 -9.62 2.41
C PHE A 20 17.71 -11.09 2.32
N TRP A 21 18.47 -11.43 1.27
CA TRP A 21 18.93 -12.79 1.03
C TRP A 21 19.88 -13.30 2.12
N ALA A 22 20.72 -12.43 2.69
CA ALA A 22 21.60 -12.80 3.80
C ALA A 22 20.80 -13.13 5.07
N VAL A 23 19.74 -12.36 5.36
CA VAL A 23 18.85 -12.60 6.50
C VAL A 23 18.02 -13.87 6.30
N ARG A 24 17.52 -14.12 5.09
CA ARG A 24 16.80 -15.36 4.74
C ARG A 24 17.70 -16.59 4.85
N ALA A 25 18.95 -16.49 4.39
CA ALA A 25 19.95 -17.54 4.59
C ALA A 25 20.24 -17.77 6.08
N TYR A 26 20.31 -16.70 6.88
CA TYR A 26 20.48 -16.81 8.33
C TYR A 26 19.30 -17.54 8.99
N GLU A 27 18.05 -17.19 8.67
CA GLU A 27 16.86 -17.90 9.17
C GLU A 27 16.90 -19.39 8.79
N ALA A 28 17.23 -19.70 7.53
CA ALA A 28 17.29 -21.07 7.03
C ALA A 28 18.37 -21.90 7.74
N MET A 29 19.58 -21.35 7.90
CA MET A 29 20.65 -22.01 8.65
C MET A 29 20.23 -22.26 10.10
N ALA A 30 19.67 -21.25 10.77
CA ALA A 30 19.23 -21.37 12.15
C ALA A 30 18.11 -22.41 12.33
N ALA A 31 17.13 -22.44 11.42
CA ALA A 31 16.02 -23.38 11.46
C ALA A 31 16.47 -24.84 11.17
N ALA A 32 17.50 -25.03 10.34
CA ALA A 32 17.99 -26.35 9.97
C ALA A 32 18.90 -26.99 11.05
N LEU A 33 19.53 -26.19 11.92
CA LEU A 33 20.54 -26.66 12.88
C LEU A 33 20.10 -27.88 13.71
N PRO A 34 18.91 -27.90 14.37
CA PRO A 34 18.52 -29.05 15.18
C PRO A 34 18.42 -30.36 14.38
N ALA A 35 17.93 -30.29 13.14
CA ALA A 35 17.83 -31.45 12.26
C ALA A 35 19.19 -31.90 11.71
N LEU A 36 20.10 -30.95 11.45
CA LEU A 36 21.46 -31.24 10.99
C LEU A 36 22.30 -31.85 12.12
N GLU A 37 22.19 -31.36 13.35
CA GLU A 37 22.91 -31.93 14.50
C GLU A 37 22.62 -33.42 14.68
N ALA A 38 21.36 -33.82 14.46
CA ALA A 38 20.95 -35.21 14.54
C ALA A 38 21.44 -36.10 13.38
N LYS A 39 21.72 -35.52 12.20
CA LYS A 39 22.04 -36.28 10.98
C LYS A 39 23.51 -36.22 10.56
N ASP A 40 24.15 -35.07 10.72
CA ASP A 40 25.53 -34.79 10.33
C ASP A 40 26.11 -33.69 11.23
N ALA A 41 26.71 -34.12 12.35
CA ALA A 41 27.29 -33.21 13.33
C ALA A 41 28.43 -32.34 12.76
N ALA A 42 29.20 -32.85 11.79
CA ALA A 42 30.30 -32.10 11.18
C ALA A 42 29.77 -30.98 10.27
N PHE A 43 28.72 -31.26 9.49
CA PHE A 43 28.06 -30.22 8.71
C PHE A 43 27.28 -29.24 9.59
N ALA A 44 26.60 -29.72 10.64
CA ALA A 44 25.95 -28.86 11.62
C ALA A 44 26.93 -27.87 12.28
N ALA A 45 28.15 -28.31 12.63
CA ALA A 45 29.19 -27.45 13.17
C ALA A 45 29.57 -26.33 12.17
N LYS A 46 29.71 -26.65 10.88
CA LYS A 46 29.96 -25.65 9.83
C LYS A 46 28.81 -24.64 9.72
N VAL A 47 27.57 -25.12 9.70
CA VAL A 47 26.37 -24.26 9.63
C VAL A 47 26.29 -23.36 10.88
N ARG A 48 26.61 -23.88 12.07
CA ARG A 48 26.64 -23.10 13.31
C ARG A 48 27.65 -21.96 13.24
N THR A 49 28.86 -22.23 12.75
CA THR A 49 29.87 -21.17 12.53
C THR A 49 29.35 -20.09 11.58
N ARG A 50 28.64 -20.44 10.50
CA ARG A 50 28.07 -19.47 9.57
C ARG A 50 26.91 -18.67 10.18
N ALA A 51 26.01 -19.30 10.92
CA ALA A 51 24.93 -18.61 11.64
C ALA A 51 25.47 -17.63 12.71
N ALA A 52 26.58 -17.96 13.37
CA ALA A 52 27.25 -17.07 14.32
C ALA A 52 27.80 -15.80 13.65
N LEU A 53 28.32 -15.90 12.41
CA LEU A 53 28.75 -14.72 11.64
C LEU A 53 27.57 -13.79 11.31
N CYS A 54 26.40 -14.35 11.01
CA CYS A 54 25.19 -13.56 10.78
C CYS A 54 24.73 -12.83 12.04
N LEU A 55 24.72 -13.52 13.20
CA LEU A 55 24.42 -12.90 14.49
C LEU A 55 25.36 -11.73 14.79
N GLU A 56 26.67 -11.93 14.60
CA GLU A 56 27.68 -10.91 14.80
C GLU A 56 27.49 -9.73 13.83
N ARG A 57 27.12 -9.99 12.58
CA ARG A 57 26.85 -8.92 11.62
C ARG A 57 25.64 -8.09 12.02
N VAL A 58 24.55 -8.71 12.47
CA VAL A 58 23.38 -7.97 13.01
C VAL A 58 23.83 -7.13 14.21
N ARG A 59 24.65 -7.69 15.11
CA ARG A 59 25.20 -6.98 16.28
C ARG A 59 25.93 -5.70 15.88
N GLN A 60 26.81 -5.78 14.89
CA GLN A 60 27.59 -4.66 14.39
C GLN A 60 26.75 -3.57 13.72
N LEU A 61 25.63 -3.94 13.09
CA LEU A 61 24.74 -2.99 12.41
C LEU A 61 23.75 -2.32 13.37
N VAL A 62 23.32 -3.01 14.42
CA VAL A 62 22.27 -2.53 15.34
C VAL A 62 22.85 -1.83 16.56
N MET A 63 23.75 -2.47 17.30
CA MET A 63 24.15 -1.98 18.64
C MET A 63 24.81 -0.59 18.63
N PRO A 64 25.70 -0.24 17.67
CA PRO A 64 26.33 1.09 17.68
C PRO A 64 25.36 2.26 17.43
N LEU A 65 24.21 1.99 16.82
CA LEU A 65 23.19 2.99 16.49
C LEU A 65 22.02 2.96 17.47
N TYR A 66 22.01 2.03 18.42
CA TYR A 66 20.87 1.87 19.33
C TYR A 66 20.66 3.12 20.18
N GLY A 67 19.43 3.64 20.16
CA GLY A 67 19.05 4.88 20.84
C GLY A 67 19.30 6.17 20.04
N THR A 68 19.82 6.08 18.81
CA THR A 68 19.91 7.23 17.90
C THR A 68 18.73 7.25 16.91
N TYR A 69 18.42 8.44 16.38
CA TYR A 69 17.25 8.64 15.53
C TYR A 69 17.62 9.48 14.32
N ASP A 70 17.09 9.10 13.17
CA ASP A 70 17.03 9.95 11.99
C ASP A 70 15.76 10.81 12.04
N ASN A 71 15.75 11.88 11.24
CA ASN A 71 14.54 12.65 10.98
C ASN A 71 14.04 12.32 9.57
N VAL A 72 12.91 11.63 9.47
CA VAL A 72 12.25 11.32 8.21
C VAL A 72 10.90 12.03 8.24
N ASP A 73 10.71 13.02 7.38
CA ASP A 73 9.45 13.77 7.28
C ASP A 73 8.96 14.40 8.60
N GLY A 74 9.89 14.92 9.41
CA GLY A 74 9.56 15.50 10.71
C GLY A 74 9.26 14.47 11.81
N LYS A 75 9.30 13.16 11.48
CA LYS A 75 9.14 12.06 12.43
C LYS A 75 10.51 11.49 12.82
N LYS A 76 10.66 11.13 14.10
CA LYS A 76 11.85 10.42 14.59
C LYS A 76 11.80 8.96 14.13
N ALA A 77 12.75 8.56 13.30
CA ALA A 77 12.91 7.18 12.82
C ALA A 77 14.07 6.48 13.52
N PRO A 78 13.90 5.26 14.06
CA PRO A 78 14.98 4.50 14.71
C PRO A 78 16.16 4.19 13.78
N ALA A 79 17.32 4.79 14.06
CA ALA A 79 18.53 4.63 13.24
C ALA A 79 19.14 3.22 13.27
N TRP A 80 18.83 2.44 14.32
CA TRP A 80 19.38 1.10 14.52
C TRP A 80 18.65 -0.02 13.79
N LEU A 81 17.55 0.29 13.10
CA LEU A 81 16.89 -0.68 12.23
C LEU A 81 17.81 -1.04 11.05
N LEU A 82 17.81 -2.30 10.65
CA LEU A 82 18.60 -2.76 9.50
C LEU A 82 18.11 -2.06 8.24
N GLN A 83 19.04 -1.48 7.47
CA GLN A 83 18.73 -0.61 6.32
C GLN A 83 17.82 0.59 6.66
N ARG A 84 17.79 1.04 7.93
CA ARG A 84 16.94 2.13 8.40
C ARG A 84 15.44 1.86 8.18
N ASP A 85 15.05 0.59 8.13
CA ASP A 85 13.67 0.20 7.84
C ASP A 85 13.26 -1.09 8.59
N ASN A 86 11.96 -1.31 8.68
CA ASN A 86 11.35 -2.32 9.51
C ASN A 86 11.16 -3.67 8.81
N TRP A 87 11.19 -3.74 7.46
CA TRP A 87 10.96 -4.98 6.72
C TRP A 87 12.13 -5.97 6.90
N LEU A 88 13.37 -5.51 6.67
CA LEU A 88 14.56 -6.33 6.87
C LEU A 88 14.77 -6.66 8.35
N SER A 89 14.47 -5.69 9.22
CA SER A 89 14.51 -5.86 10.68
C SER A 89 13.51 -6.93 11.15
N SER A 90 12.32 -7.00 10.55
CA SER A 90 11.31 -8.03 10.85
C SER A 90 11.76 -9.43 10.44
N ALA A 91 12.36 -9.56 9.26
CA ALA A 91 12.99 -10.81 8.83
C ALA A 91 14.14 -11.20 9.76
N ALA A 92 14.94 -10.23 10.23
CA ALA A 92 16.05 -10.48 11.14
C ALA A 92 15.59 -10.91 12.53
N ILE A 93 14.50 -10.35 13.07
CA ILE A 93 13.86 -10.84 14.31
C ILE A 93 13.48 -12.32 14.18
N SER A 94 12.90 -12.71 13.03
CA SER A 94 12.56 -14.12 12.78
C SER A 94 13.80 -15.02 12.78
N ALA A 95 14.87 -14.61 12.10
CA ALA A 95 16.13 -15.35 12.06
C ALA A 95 16.80 -15.45 13.45
N LEU A 96 16.84 -14.34 14.20
CA LEU A 96 17.37 -14.29 15.57
C LEU A 96 16.58 -15.20 16.51
N ALA A 97 15.25 -15.23 16.39
CA ALA A 97 14.39 -16.09 17.20
C ALA A 97 14.64 -17.58 16.92
N GLN A 98 14.75 -17.98 15.66
CA GLN A 98 15.12 -19.36 15.32
C GLN A 98 16.51 -19.72 15.86
N HIS A 99 17.48 -18.82 15.71
CA HIS A 99 18.83 -19.06 16.21
C HIS A 99 18.85 -19.14 17.75
N GLN A 100 18.06 -18.31 18.43
CA GLN A 100 17.93 -18.34 19.89
C GLN A 100 17.49 -19.73 20.40
N GLY A 101 16.56 -20.37 19.68
CA GLY A 101 16.09 -21.73 19.98
C GLY A 101 17.17 -22.80 19.81
N ALA A 102 18.08 -22.62 18.85
CA ALA A 102 19.19 -23.53 18.58
C ALA A 102 20.48 -23.23 19.39
N LEU A 103 20.51 -22.11 20.14
CA LEU A 103 21.67 -21.70 20.92
C LEU A 103 21.62 -22.26 22.36
N PRO A 104 22.76 -22.77 22.89
CA PRO A 104 22.89 -23.07 24.30
C PRO A 104 22.83 -21.78 25.14
N ALA A 105 22.60 -21.92 26.44
CA ALA A 105 22.69 -20.79 27.36
C ALA A 105 24.11 -20.17 27.31
N GLY A 106 24.19 -18.84 27.23
CA GLY A 106 25.47 -18.13 27.15
C GLY A 106 25.40 -16.83 26.36
N THR A 107 26.57 -16.27 26.05
CA THR A 107 26.73 -14.94 25.45
C THR A 107 25.94 -14.76 24.15
N GLN A 108 26.03 -15.71 23.21
CA GLN A 108 25.34 -15.59 21.91
C GLN A 108 23.81 -15.55 22.09
N LYS A 109 23.26 -16.34 23.02
CA LYS A 109 21.82 -16.35 23.30
C LYS A 109 21.36 -15.03 23.91
N ASN A 110 22.17 -14.46 24.82
CA ASN A 110 21.92 -13.14 25.41
C ASN A 110 22.02 -12.02 24.38
N THR A 111 23.02 -12.07 23.49
CA THR A 111 23.17 -11.12 22.38
C THR A 111 21.98 -11.19 21.43
N SER A 112 21.54 -12.41 21.05
CA SER A 112 20.36 -12.58 20.20
C SER A 112 19.11 -11.97 20.83
N LEU A 113 18.86 -12.24 22.11
CA LEU A 113 17.73 -11.65 22.84
C LEU A 113 17.82 -10.12 22.95
N ALA A 114 19.01 -9.56 23.17
CA ALA A 114 19.22 -8.12 23.20
C ALA A 114 18.89 -7.49 21.83
N LEU A 115 19.34 -8.10 20.73
CA LEU A 115 19.04 -7.62 19.38
C LEU A 115 17.55 -7.71 19.05
N VAL A 116 16.87 -8.80 19.45
CA VAL A 116 15.41 -8.93 19.32
C VAL A 116 14.68 -7.80 20.06
N ARG A 117 15.13 -7.44 21.27
CA ARG A 117 14.55 -6.31 22.03
C ARG A 117 14.77 -4.99 21.31
N MET A 118 16.00 -4.69 20.91
CA MET A 118 16.34 -3.44 20.20
C MET A 118 15.53 -3.29 18.90
N LEU A 119 15.51 -4.33 18.06
CA LEU A 119 14.75 -4.30 16.81
C LEU A 119 13.24 -4.25 17.06
N GLY A 120 12.73 -4.96 18.06
CA GLY A 120 11.32 -4.94 18.44
C GLY A 120 10.85 -3.57 18.93
N GLU A 121 11.69 -2.86 19.71
CA GLU A 121 11.42 -1.48 20.12
C GLU A 121 11.32 -0.54 18.92
N GLY A 122 12.27 -0.62 17.99
CA GLY A 122 12.24 0.20 16.78
C GLY A 122 11.04 -0.11 15.89
N LEU A 123 10.67 -1.40 15.76
CA LEU A 123 9.51 -1.83 14.98
C LEU A 123 8.19 -1.35 15.60
N ALA A 124 8.06 -1.40 16.93
CA ALA A 124 6.86 -0.94 17.63
C ALA A 124 6.52 0.53 17.34
N MET A 125 7.54 1.36 17.09
CA MET A 125 7.38 2.78 16.76
C MET A 125 6.79 3.04 15.37
N SER A 126 6.80 2.05 14.48
CA SER A 126 6.28 2.18 13.11
C SER A 126 4.78 1.88 12.98
N GLN A 127 4.09 1.57 14.08
CA GLN A 127 2.64 1.35 14.06
C GLN A 127 1.89 2.68 14.00
N GLU A 128 1.01 2.85 13.01
CA GLU A 128 0.21 4.05 12.85
C GLU A 128 -1.29 3.76 12.68
N GLY A 129 -2.15 4.63 13.21
CA GLY A 129 -3.60 4.52 13.10
C GLY A 129 -4.27 3.53 14.07
N ASP A 130 -5.59 3.40 13.95
CA ASP A 130 -6.47 2.59 14.80
C ASP A 130 -7.61 1.96 13.97
N PHE A 131 -8.65 1.36 14.57
CA PHE A 131 -9.75 0.77 13.81
C PHE A 131 -10.51 1.72 12.87
N ASN A 132 -10.46 3.02 13.12
CA ASN A 132 -11.17 4.07 12.39
C ASN A 132 -10.22 5.15 11.85
N THR A 133 -8.93 5.14 12.18
CA THR A 133 -7.93 6.09 11.70
C THR A 133 -6.95 5.37 10.77
N TYR A 134 -6.87 5.81 9.51
CA TYR A 134 -5.88 5.30 8.55
C TYR A 134 -4.46 5.53 9.07
N PRO A 135 -3.51 4.59 8.84
CA PRO A 135 -3.58 3.39 8.01
C PRO A 135 -4.08 2.13 8.74
N LEU A 136 -5.02 2.26 9.68
CA LEU A 136 -5.72 1.15 10.33
C LEU A 136 -4.87 0.28 11.26
N SER A 137 -3.89 0.86 11.97
CA SER A 137 -2.91 0.16 12.82
C SER A 137 -1.83 -0.63 12.06
N ALA A 138 -1.58 -0.29 10.79
CA ALA A 138 -0.48 -0.86 10.01
C ALA A 138 0.89 -0.54 10.65
N PHE A 139 1.85 -1.43 10.45
CA PHE A 139 3.27 -1.12 10.63
C PHE A 139 3.82 -0.61 9.30
N LEU A 140 4.09 0.69 9.20
CA LEU A 140 4.56 1.32 7.96
C LEU A 140 6.08 1.24 7.82
N HIS A 141 6.58 1.18 6.60
CA HIS A 141 8.01 1.36 6.31
C HIS A 141 8.45 2.80 6.65
N SER A 142 9.76 3.03 6.66
CA SER A 142 10.31 4.36 6.99
C SER A 142 9.88 5.46 6.02
N ASP A 143 9.51 5.12 4.80
CA ASP A 143 8.95 6.04 3.79
C ASP A 143 7.43 6.32 3.95
N GLY A 144 6.80 5.78 5.00
CA GLY A 144 5.36 5.96 5.27
C GLY A 144 4.45 5.08 4.41
N THR A 145 4.98 4.11 3.68
CA THR A 145 4.20 3.19 2.87
C THR A 145 4.13 1.79 3.48
N TRP A 146 3.36 0.89 2.88
CA TRP A 146 3.36 -0.53 3.18
C TRP A 146 3.32 -1.33 1.88
N TYR A 147 4.12 -2.38 1.75
CA TYR A 147 4.03 -3.33 0.63
C TYR A 147 3.83 -4.75 1.16
N GLU A 148 3.15 -5.62 0.43
CA GLU A 148 2.90 -6.99 0.92
C GLU A 148 4.18 -7.83 0.98
N TRP A 149 5.14 -7.61 0.08
CA TRP A 149 6.42 -8.34 0.07
C TRP A 149 7.29 -7.93 1.26
N GLY A 150 7.77 -8.92 2.02
CA GLY A 150 8.67 -8.69 3.14
C GLY A 150 8.00 -8.14 4.40
N SER A 151 6.69 -7.85 4.35
CA SER A 151 5.95 -7.26 5.48
C SER A 151 5.52 -8.28 6.53
N THR A 152 6.50 -8.87 7.22
CA THR A 152 6.26 -9.80 8.34
C THR A 152 6.33 -9.13 9.71
N GLN A 153 5.95 -7.84 9.82
CA GLN A 153 6.04 -7.04 11.04
C GLN A 153 5.15 -7.59 12.16
N ILE A 154 3.95 -8.10 11.84
CA ILE A 154 3.03 -8.71 12.82
C ILE A 154 3.67 -9.97 13.42
N LYS A 155 4.24 -10.85 12.58
CA LYS A 155 5.02 -12.02 13.02
C LYS A 155 6.19 -11.59 13.90
N ALA A 156 6.94 -10.59 13.48
CA ALA A 156 8.10 -10.10 14.23
C ALA A 156 7.70 -9.54 15.60
N MET A 157 6.63 -8.75 15.69
CA MET A 157 6.12 -8.21 16.96
C MET A 157 5.58 -9.29 17.89
N ALA A 158 4.87 -10.30 17.36
CA ALA A 158 4.40 -11.43 18.15
C ALA A 158 5.58 -12.23 18.75
N ILE A 159 6.59 -12.55 17.92
CA ILE A 159 7.79 -13.30 18.34
C ILE A 159 8.65 -12.48 19.32
N ALA A 160 8.94 -11.22 18.98
CA ALA A 160 9.74 -10.34 19.83
C ALA A 160 9.05 -10.11 21.18
N GLY A 161 7.72 -9.95 21.16
CA GLY A 161 6.88 -9.85 22.35
C GLY A 161 7.01 -11.07 23.26
N GLN A 162 6.87 -12.27 22.69
CA GLN A 162 7.01 -13.52 23.43
C GLN A 162 8.42 -13.70 24.03
N LEU A 163 9.47 -13.51 23.24
CA LEU A 163 10.86 -13.68 23.70
C LEU A 163 11.28 -12.63 24.74
N SER A 164 10.72 -11.42 24.64
CA SER A 164 11.10 -10.30 25.51
C SER A 164 10.21 -10.16 26.74
N GLY A 165 9.11 -10.92 26.84
CA GLY A 165 8.09 -10.73 27.88
C GLY A 165 7.31 -9.42 27.73
N ARG A 166 7.15 -8.93 26.49
CA ARG A 166 6.46 -7.68 26.13
C ARG A 166 5.06 -7.99 25.61
N SER A 167 4.10 -8.06 26.51
CA SER A 167 2.71 -8.34 26.14
C SER A 167 2.08 -7.23 25.29
N ASP A 168 2.49 -5.98 25.48
CA ASP A 168 2.07 -4.82 24.68
C ASP A 168 2.49 -4.95 23.21
N TRP A 169 3.62 -5.61 22.93
CA TRP A 169 4.05 -5.91 21.55
C TRP A 169 3.20 -6.99 20.89
N ILE A 170 2.84 -8.04 21.64
CA ILE A 170 1.89 -9.04 21.16
C ILE A 170 0.55 -8.37 20.85
N GLN A 171 0.08 -7.48 21.73
CA GLN A 171 -1.16 -6.72 21.52
C GLN A 171 -1.09 -5.75 20.34
N ALA A 172 0.07 -5.12 20.08
CA ALA A 172 0.28 -4.34 18.88
C ALA A 172 0.17 -5.20 17.60
N ALA A 173 0.69 -6.44 17.64
CA ALA A 173 0.54 -7.41 16.56
C ALA A 173 -0.94 -7.83 16.38
N GLU A 174 -1.67 -8.07 17.47
CA GLU A 174 -3.11 -8.34 17.43
C GLU A 174 -3.90 -7.17 16.85
N GLN A 175 -3.58 -5.94 17.24
CA GLN A 175 -4.24 -4.73 16.76
C GLN A 175 -4.05 -4.56 15.24
N ALA A 176 -2.83 -4.76 14.74
CA ALA A 176 -2.54 -4.71 13.31
C ALA A 176 -3.23 -5.85 12.53
N ALA A 177 -3.29 -7.06 13.10
CA ALA A 177 -3.99 -8.19 12.48
C ALA A 177 -5.52 -7.99 12.46
N ASP A 178 -6.10 -7.57 13.59
CA ASP A 178 -7.53 -7.40 13.78
C ASP A 178 -8.08 -6.20 12.99
N SER A 179 -7.26 -5.18 12.72
CA SER A 179 -7.68 -3.96 12.02
C SER A 179 -7.15 -3.87 10.58
N PHE A 180 -5.84 -3.83 10.37
CA PHE A 180 -5.25 -3.58 9.05
C PHE A 180 -5.24 -4.83 8.17
N LEU A 181 -4.71 -5.95 8.66
CA LEU A 181 -4.58 -7.16 7.84
C LEU A 181 -5.96 -7.77 7.53
N SER A 182 -6.89 -7.71 8.48
CA SER A 182 -8.29 -8.12 8.26
C SER A 182 -9.01 -7.25 7.23
N ASP A 183 -8.78 -5.92 7.22
CA ASP A 183 -9.29 -5.04 6.16
C ASP A 183 -8.80 -5.50 4.79
N LEU A 184 -7.50 -5.78 4.64
CA LEU A 184 -6.96 -6.25 3.36
C LEU A 184 -7.53 -7.60 2.92
N LEU A 185 -7.88 -8.50 3.85
CA LEU A 185 -8.53 -9.78 3.52
C LEU A 185 -10.02 -9.61 3.18
N ILE A 186 -10.72 -8.67 3.82
CA ILE A 186 -12.17 -8.47 3.63
C ILE A 186 -12.46 -7.53 2.45
N SER A 187 -11.83 -6.36 2.45
CA SER A 187 -12.00 -5.26 1.50
C SER A 187 -11.11 -5.37 0.26
N GLY A 188 -10.30 -6.43 0.16
CA GLY A 188 -9.45 -6.75 -0.98
C GLY A 188 -7.98 -6.38 -0.76
N ARG A 189 -7.10 -7.27 -1.19
CA ARG A 189 -5.65 -7.22 -0.98
C ARG A 189 -5.01 -6.00 -1.63
N ALA A 190 -3.84 -5.64 -1.10
CA ALA A 190 -2.98 -4.60 -1.62
C ALA A 190 -1.58 -5.18 -1.90
N TYR A 191 -1.03 -4.87 -3.07
CA TYR A 191 0.42 -4.94 -3.29
C TYR A 191 1.13 -3.85 -2.50
N ARG A 192 0.57 -2.63 -2.54
CA ARG A 192 1.09 -1.43 -1.88
C ARG A 192 -0.01 -0.58 -1.25
N ARG A 193 0.30 0.11 -0.16
CA ARG A 193 -0.48 1.19 0.46
C ARG A 193 0.37 2.44 0.59
N SER A 194 0.00 3.52 -0.11
CA SER A 194 0.81 4.75 -0.16
C SER A 194 0.05 6.06 -0.42
N PRO A 195 -0.97 6.47 0.36
CA PRO A 195 -1.78 5.73 1.34
C PRO A 195 -2.93 4.95 0.67
N ASN A 196 -3.26 5.28 -0.58
CA ASN A 196 -4.23 4.54 -1.38
C ASN A 196 -3.74 3.13 -1.67
N LYS A 197 -4.70 2.25 -1.94
CA LYS A 197 -4.43 0.85 -2.23
C LYS A 197 -4.09 0.67 -3.71
N ALA A 198 -2.88 0.16 -3.99
CA ALA A 198 -2.59 -0.49 -5.26
C ALA A 198 -2.79 -2.00 -5.07
N ALA A 199 -3.73 -2.60 -5.80
CA ALA A 199 -4.13 -3.99 -5.60
C ALA A 199 -3.13 -5.00 -6.18
N TYR A 200 -2.41 -4.63 -7.24
CA TYR A 200 -1.58 -5.50 -8.06
C TYR A 200 -0.14 -4.96 -8.19
N PRO A 201 0.82 -5.83 -8.54
CA PRO A 201 0.68 -7.28 -8.71
C PRO A 201 0.51 -8.01 -7.37
N GLN A 202 -0.27 -9.09 -7.35
CA GLN A 202 -0.34 -10.01 -6.20
C GLN A 202 0.61 -11.17 -6.45
N ILE A 203 1.58 -11.37 -5.56
CA ILE A 203 2.66 -12.34 -5.76
C ILE A 203 2.77 -13.34 -4.59
N ASN A 204 3.44 -14.47 -4.81
CA ASN A 204 3.63 -15.52 -3.78
C ASN A 204 4.23 -14.97 -2.48
N TYR A 205 5.23 -14.11 -2.61
CA TYR A 205 5.87 -13.38 -1.53
C TYR A 205 4.90 -12.56 -0.68
N GLY A 206 3.96 -11.89 -1.35
CA GLY A 206 2.89 -11.16 -0.72
C GLY A 206 1.97 -12.10 0.04
N THR A 207 1.42 -13.12 -0.63
CA THR A 207 0.50 -14.09 -0.04
C THR A 207 1.12 -14.81 1.18
N ALA A 208 2.38 -15.22 1.08
CA ALA A 208 3.14 -15.84 2.15
C ALA A 208 3.28 -14.90 3.36
N SER A 209 3.42 -13.60 3.16
CA SER A 209 3.50 -12.60 4.23
C SER A 209 2.24 -12.58 5.12
N TYR A 210 1.04 -12.59 4.52
CA TYR A 210 -0.22 -12.68 5.26
C TYR A 210 -0.28 -13.95 6.11
N VAL A 211 0.04 -15.09 5.49
CA VAL A 211 0.04 -16.41 6.14
C VAL A 211 1.02 -16.47 7.31
N GLU A 212 2.26 -16.00 7.10
CA GLU A 212 3.31 -15.99 8.12
C GLU A 212 2.95 -15.13 9.33
N ASN A 213 2.41 -13.94 9.08
CA ASN A 213 1.94 -13.03 10.14
C ASN A 213 0.87 -13.69 11.00
N LEU A 214 -0.15 -14.25 10.36
CA LEU A 214 -1.31 -14.81 11.03
C LEU A 214 -1.00 -16.14 11.75
N LEU A 215 -0.21 -17.03 11.14
CA LEU A 215 0.21 -18.27 11.80
C LEU A 215 1.16 -18.02 12.97
N ALA A 216 2.10 -17.06 12.86
CA ALA A 216 2.96 -16.71 13.97
C ALA A 216 2.16 -16.12 15.15
N LEU A 217 1.22 -15.24 14.85
CA LEU A 217 0.34 -14.66 15.87
C LEU A 217 -0.55 -15.73 16.52
N TYR A 218 -1.09 -16.68 15.74
CA TYR A 218 -1.80 -17.84 16.27
C TYR A 218 -0.92 -18.65 17.25
N ARG A 219 0.33 -18.96 16.88
CA ARG A 219 1.24 -19.74 17.75
C ARG A 219 1.56 -19.03 19.06
N VAL A 220 1.66 -17.71 19.05
CA VAL A 220 1.96 -16.91 20.25
C VAL A 220 0.72 -16.72 21.13
N THR A 221 -0.45 -16.51 20.54
CA THR A 221 -1.68 -16.13 21.27
C THR A 221 -2.63 -17.30 21.55
N GLY A 222 -2.53 -18.40 20.79
CA GLY A 222 -3.48 -19.50 20.78
C GLY A 222 -4.85 -19.17 20.17
N LYS A 223 -5.07 -17.95 19.67
CA LYS A 223 -6.41 -17.52 19.18
C LYS A 223 -6.69 -18.07 17.77
N THR A 224 -7.54 -19.08 17.68
CA THR A 224 -7.87 -19.82 16.44
C THR A 224 -8.28 -18.94 15.27
N LYS A 225 -8.90 -17.77 15.51
CA LYS A 225 -9.27 -16.81 14.44
C LYS A 225 -8.10 -16.46 13.53
N TYR A 226 -6.86 -16.38 14.04
CA TYR A 226 -5.70 -16.06 13.21
C TYR A 226 -5.30 -17.24 12.31
N ALA A 227 -5.40 -18.49 12.79
CA ALA A 227 -5.20 -19.65 11.93
C ALA A 227 -6.26 -19.71 10.82
N GLU A 228 -7.51 -19.38 11.14
CA GLU A 228 -8.60 -19.33 10.17
C GLU A 228 -8.36 -18.27 9.09
N MET A 229 -7.97 -17.05 9.49
CA MET A 229 -7.58 -16.00 8.54
C MET A 229 -6.36 -16.39 7.69
N ALA A 230 -5.39 -17.12 8.26
CA ALA A 230 -4.25 -17.61 7.49
C ALA A 230 -4.70 -18.59 6.39
N GLY A 231 -5.68 -19.45 6.70
CA GLY A 231 -6.33 -20.31 5.71
C GLY A 231 -7.02 -19.51 4.61
N ILE A 232 -7.79 -18.47 4.97
CA ILE A 232 -8.42 -17.56 4.00
C ILE A 232 -7.37 -16.90 3.09
N ALA A 233 -6.28 -16.37 3.65
CA ALA A 233 -5.20 -15.79 2.86
C ALA A 233 -4.57 -16.82 1.90
N ALA A 234 -4.42 -18.06 2.35
CA ALA A 234 -3.85 -19.16 1.57
C ALA A 234 -4.78 -19.66 0.45
N ALA A 235 -6.08 -19.33 0.47
CA ALA A 235 -7.02 -19.69 -0.59
C ALA A 235 -6.65 -19.08 -1.96
N TRP A 236 -5.81 -18.05 -1.97
CA TRP A 236 -5.22 -17.50 -3.20
C TRP A 236 -4.46 -18.57 -4.01
N TRP A 237 -3.74 -19.49 -3.37
CA TRP A 237 -3.04 -20.58 -4.06
C TRP A 237 -4.00 -21.61 -4.68
N THR A 238 -5.23 -21.70 -4.19
CA THR A 238 -6.23 -22.68 -4.64
C THR A 238 -7.30 -22.09 -5.55
N GLY A 239 -7.24 -20.77 -5.83
CA GLY A 239 -8.11 -20.12 -6.82
C GLY A 239 -8.92 -18.93 -6.30
N ASP A 240 -8.73 -18.47 -5.06
CA ASP A 240 -9.30 -17.20 -4.57
C ASP A 240 -8.53 -16.00 -5.13
N THR A 241 -8.56 -15.89 -6.46
CA THR A 241 -8.01 -14.80 -7.28
C THR A 241 -9.15 -14.15 -8.07
N ARG A 242 -8.95 -12.92 -8.57
CA ARG A 242 -9.95 -12.24 -9.42
C ARG A 242 -10.37 -13.11 -10.61
N ASP A 243 -9.41 -13.85 -11.16
CA ASP A 243 -9.59 -14.62 -12.40
C ASP A 243 -9.98 -16.08 -12.11
N GLY A 244 -10.13 -16.47 -10.83
CA GLY A 244 -10.46 -17.85 -10.42
C GLY A 244 -9.36 -18.88 -10.67
N VAL A 245 -8.16 -18.43 -11.03
CA VAL A 245 -7.02 -19.29 -11.36
C VAL A 245 -6.27 -19.66 -10.09
N ALA A 246 -6.04 -20.96 -9.89
CA ALA A 246 -5.19 -21.48 -8.82
C ALA A 246 -3.72 -21.11 -9.08
N MET A 247 -3.10 -20.45 -8.13
CA MET A 247 -1.72 -19.99 -8.25
C MET A 247 -0.68 -21.05 -7.86
N PHE A 248 -1.12 -22.20 -7.35
CA PHE A 248 -0.30 -23.38 -7.11
C PHE A 248 -0.94 -24.62 -7.75
N ASP A 249 -0.24 -25.21 -8.72
CA ASP A 249 -0.62 -26.47 -9.34
C ASP A 249 -0.17 -27.63 -8.46
N GLN A 250 -1.14 -28.35 -7.90
CA GLN A 250 -0.88 -29.48 -7.01
C GLN A 250 -0.41 -30.75 -7.75
N THR A 251 -0.65 -30.84 -9.06
CA THR A 251 -0.24 -31.98 -9.90
C THR A 251 1.21 -31.85 -10.32
N THR A 252 1.63 -30.65 -10.76
CA THR A 252 3.00 -30.41 -11.23
C THR A 252 3.93 -29.87 -10.15
N GLY A 253 3.37 -29.26 -9.09
CA GLY A 253 4.14 -28.52 -8.07
C GLY A 253 4.55 -27.11 -8.49
N ALA A 254 4.09 -26.63 -9.66
CA ALA A 254 4.36 -25.28 -10.13
C ALA A 254 3.61 -24.23 -9.31
N ALA A 255 4.27 -23.10 -9.05
CA ALA A 255 3.65 -21.91 -8.46
C ALA A 255 3.81 -20.75 -9.45
N PHE A 256 2.71 -20.15 -9.88
CA PHE A 256 2.73 -19.03 -10.82
C PHE A 256 3.19 -17.74 -10.13
N ASP A 257 3.99 -16.93 -10.81
CA ASP A 257 4.67 -15.76 -10.24
C ASP A 257 3.69 -14.77 -9.59
N GLY A 258 2.54 -14.54 -10.21
CA GLY A 258 1.52 -13.66 -9.65
C GLY A 258 0.36 -13.33 -10.57
N VAL A 259 -0.56 -12.52 -10.05
CA VAL A 259 -1.67 -11.92 -10.79
C VAL A 259 -1.37 -10.43 -10.96
N THR A 260 -1.52 -9.90 -12.18
CA THR A 260 -1.38 -8.48 -12.50
C THR A 260 -2.73 -7.90 -12.91
N ASP A 261 -2.79 -6.59 -13.16
CA ASP A 261 -3.97 -5.95 -13.73
C ASP A 261 -4.38 -6.58 -15.08
N SER A 262 -3.39 -7.02 -15.88
CA SER A 262 -3.56 -7.62 -17.21
C SER A 262 -3.78 -9.13 -17.23
N GLY A 263 -3.69 -9.82 -16.08
CA GLY A 263 -3.99 -11.25 -15.96
C GLY A 263 -2.94 -12.03 -15.17
N VAL A 264 -2.96 -13.35 -15.29
CA VAL A 264 -2.04 -14.25 -14.57
C VAL A 264 -0.70 -14.35 -15.29
N ASN A 265 0.39 -14.10 -14.57
CA ASN A 265 1.74 -14.43 -15.01
C ASN A 265 2.05 -15.87 -14.63
N THR A 266 2.04 -16.77 -15.63
CA THR A 266 2.23 -18.22 -15.46
C THR A 266 3.70 -18.65 -15.37
N ASN A 267 4.65 -17.72 -15.36
CA ASN A 267 6.05 -18.05 -15.06
C ASN A 267 6.15 -18.71 -13.68
N SER A 268 7.08 -19.63 -13.52
CA SER A 268 7.24 -20.41 -12.29
C SER A 268 8.71 -20.62 -11.97
N GLY A 269 9.32 -19.58 -11.39
CA GLY A 269 10.71 -19.60 -10.93
C GLY A 269 10.89 -20.25 -9.55
N ALA A 270 12.14 -20.41 -9.13
CA ALA A 270 12.47 -20.98 -7.83
C ALA A 270 11.88 -20.16 -6.65
N GLU A 271 11.81 -18.84 -6.80
CA GLU A 271 11.29 -17.94 -5.76
C GLU A 271 9.78 -18.15 -5.51
N SER A 272 8.98 -18.23 -6.56
CA SER A 272 7.54 -18.47 -6.46
C SER A 272 7.24 -19.86 -5.88
N VAL A 273 7.96 -20.88 -6.35
CA VAL A 273 7.79 -22.27 -5.88
C VAL A 273 8.20 -22.44 -4.41
N ASP A 274 9.37 -21.93 -3.98
CA ASP A 274 9.82 -22.06 -2.58
C ASP A 274 8.85 -21.36 -1.61
N GLU A 275 8.43 -20.14 -1.92
CA GLU A 275 7.52 -19.39 -1.04
C GLU A 275 6.14 -20.06 -0.94
N ALA A 276 5.56 -20.51 -2.06
CA ALA A 276 4.30 -21.24 -2.04
C ALA A 276 4.41 -22.52 -1.21
N LEU A 277 5.42 -23.37 -1.47
CA LEU A 277 5.60 -24.63 -0.74
C LEU A 277 5.80 -24.41 0.76
N ARG A 278 6.65 -23.45 1.15
CA ARG A 278 6.89 -23.13 2.57
C ARG A 278 5.61 -22.73 3.28
N ALA A 279 4.81 -21.85 2.69
CA ALA A 279 3.56 -21.37 3.29
C ALA A 279 2.50 -22.48 3.33
N ILE A 280 2.29 -23.21 2.24
CA ILE A 280 1.31 -24.31 2.14
C ILE A 280 1.65 -25.42 3.14
N LEU A 281 2.91 -25.80 3.30
CA LEU A 281 3.32 -26.80 4.29
C LEU A 281 3.03 -26.36 5.73
N ARG A 282 3.16 -25.06 6.02
CA ARG A 282 2.83 -24.49 7.34
C ARG A 282 1.32 -24.47 7.58
N ILE A 283 0.53 -24.11 6.57
CA ILE A 283 -0.93 -24.16 6.62
C ILE A 283 -1.43 -25.58 6.85
N LYS A 284 -0.90 -26.57 6.11
CA LYS A 284 -1.31 -27.99 6.23
C LYS A 284 -1.07 -28.60 7.61
N ARG A 285 -0.18 -28.02 8.43
CA ARG A 285 0.05 -28.45 9.81
C ARG A 285 -0.98 -27.93 10.81
N GLU A 286 -1.81 -26.95 10.41
CA GLU A 286 -2.78 -26.29 11.26
C GLU A 286 -4.21 -26.58 10.76
N PRO A 287 -4.96 -27.51 11.38
CA PRO A 287 -6.25 -27.97 10.86
C PRO A 287 -7.26 -26.86 10.56
N ALA A 288 -7.34 -25.83 11.42
CA ALA A 288 -8.24 -24.69 11.23
C ALA A 288 -7.87 -23.87 9.98
N ALA A 289 -6.57 -23.74 9.67
CA ALA A 289 -6.09 -23.04 8.49
C ALA A 289 -6.26 -23.89 7.22
N ALA A 290 -5.86 -25.16 7.28
CA ALA A 290 -5.95 -26.10 6.17
C ALA A 290 -7.38 -26.24 5.63
N ARG A 291 -8.36 -26.24 6.54
CA ARG A 291 -9.78 -26.29 6.19
C ARG A 291 -10.22 -25.10 5.33
N LEU A 292 -9.71 -23.90 5.60
CA LEU A 292 -10.10 -22.67 4.90
C LEU A 292 -9.25 -22.37 3.67
N MET A 293 -8.05 -22.94 3.55
CA MET A 293 -7.23 -22.82 2.33
C MET A 293 -7.92 -23.35 1.08
N THR A 294 -8.85 -24.28 1.20
CA THR A 294 -9.62 -24.84 0.07
C THR A 294 -11.05 -24.33 0.02
N ALA A 295 -11.38 -23.35 0.85
CA ALA A 295 -12.71 -22.77 0.89
C ALA A 295 -12.90 -21.74 -0.23
N THR A 296 -14.15 -21.56 -0.67
CA THR A 296 -14.52 -20.56 -1.68
C THR A 296 -15.20 -19.37 -1.02
N LYS A 297 -14.93 -18.17 -1.53
CA LYS A 297 -15.57 -16.94 -1.06
C LYS A 297 -17.05 -16.97 -1.44
N ALA A 298 -17.94 -16.92 -0.45
CA ALA A 298 -19.39 -17.01 -0.65
C ALA A 298 -20.06 -15.63 -0.63
N GLU A 299 -19.63 -14.75 0.27
CA GLU A 299 -20.16 -13.40 0.41
C GLU A 299 -19.09 -12.48 0.98
N SER A 300 -19.11 -11.20 0.61
CA SER A 300 -18.32 -10.17 1.28
C SER A 300 -19.07 -8.85 1.35
N ARG A 301 -18.83 -8.14 2.45
CA ARG A 301 -19.25 -6.77 2.68
C ARG A 301 -17.99 -5.97 3.03
N GLY A 302 -17.36 -5.38 2.02
CA GLY A 302 -16.14 -4.57 2.18
C GLY A 302 -16.40 -3.08 1.99
N VAL A 303 -15.31 -2.31 1.96
CA VAL A 303 -15.34 -0.90 1.54
C VAL A 303 -15.86 -0.76 0.11
N GLN A 304 -16.63 0.30 -0.14
CA GLN A 304 -16.93 0.76 -1.50
C GLN A 304 -16.11 2.03 -1.77
N THR A 305 -15.32 2.01 -2.84
CA THR A 305 -14.59 3.18 -3.33
C THR A 305 -15.44 3.89 -4.38
N LEU A 306 -15.64 5.19 -4.20
CA LEU A 306 -16.26 6.09 -5.15
C LEU A 306 -15.18 7.05 -5.67
N GLU A 307 -14.67 6.76 -6.84
CA GLU A 307 -13.56 7.51 -7.46
C GLU A 307 -14.08 8.87 -7.92
N ALA A 308 -13.40 9.95 -7.56
CA ALA A 308 -13.90 11.30 -7.78
C ALA A 308 -14.06 11.59 -9.28
N GLU A 309 -13.11 11.14 -10.10
CA GLU A 309 -13.13 11.26 -11.55
C GLU A 309 -14.28 10.47 -12.18
N GLN A 310 -14.65 9.31 -11.63
CA GLN A 310 -15.80 8.55 -12.14
C GLN A 310 -17.11 9.25 -11.78
N LEU A 311 -17.22 9.80 -10.56
CA LEU A 311 -18.37 10.62 -10.16
C LEU A 311 -18.52 11.85 -11.07
N TYR A 312 -17.43 12.58 -11.35
CA TYR A 312 -17.47 13.77 -12.18
C TYR A 312 -17.73 13.49 -13.67
N ARG A 313 -17.43 12.28 -14.16
CA ARG A 313 -17.80 11.83 -15.50
C ARG A 313 -19.27 11.41 -15.61
N GLN A 314 -20.01 11.25 -14.51
CA GLN A 314 -21.42 10.88 -14.59
C GLN A 314 -22.21 11.96 -15.34
N GLY A 315 -22.81 11.58 -16.48
CA GLY A 315 -23.55 12.50 -17.33
C GLY A 315 -22.67 13.45 -18.15
N ALA A 316 -21.34 13.37 -18.04
CA ALA A 316 -20.43 13.97 -19.00
C ALA A 316 -20.29 13.06 -20.23
N GLY A 317 -20.01 13.63 -21.40
CA GLY A 317 -19.58 12.86 -22.57
C GLY A 317 -18.18 12.30 -22.39
N ASP A 318 -17.71 11.49 -23.33
CA ASP A 318 -16.31 11.08 -23.36
C ASP A 318 -15.40 12.25 -23.77
N ASP A 319 -14.12 12.16 -23.41
CA ASP A 319 -13.11 13.05 -23.98
C ASP A 319 -13.00 12.78 -25.49
N GLU A 320 -12.96 13.84 -26.29
CA GLU A 320 -12.93 13.76 -27.75
C GLU A 320 -11.48 13.83 -28.26
N GLU A 321 -11.01 12.79 -28.94
CA GLU A 321 -9.68 12.78 -29.54
C GLU A 321 -9.64 13.78 -30.71
N ILE A 322 -8.74 14.76 -30.61
CA ILE A 322 -8.47 15.72 -31.69
C ILE A 322 -7.38 15.10 -32.57
N PRO A 323 -7.67 14.80 -33.87
CA PRO A 323 -6.70 14.15 -34.73
C PRO A 323 -5.40 14.95 -34.85
N VAL A 324 -4.29 14.32 -34.47
CA VAL A 324 -2.94 14.84 -34.67
C VAL A 324 -2.26 13.98 -35.72
N ALA A 325 -2.02 14.54 -36.91
CA ALA A 325 -1.31 13.81 -37.96
C ALA A 325 0.11 13.45 -37.48
N ASP A 326 0.59 12.27 -37.87
CA ASP A 326 1.94 11.80 -37.56
C ASP A 326 2.23 11.65 -36.05
N ALA A 327 1.19 11.44 -35.24
CA ALA A 327 1.29 11.29 -33.79
C ALA A 327 1.94 9.97 -33.31
N GLY A 328 2.17 9.00 -34.20
CA GLY A 328 2.72 7.69 -33.85
C GLY A 328 4.23 7.67 -33.59
N LEU A 329 5.02 8.59 -34.18
CA LEU A 329 6.46 8.78 -33.90
C LEU A 329 7.33 7.49 -33.84
N ASN A 330 6.89 6.41 -34.48
CA ASN A 330 7.50 5.07 -34.38
C ASN A 330 7.60 4.34 -35.73
N ASP A 331 7.12 4.94 -36.82
CA ASP A 331 7.26 4.38 -38.17
C ASP A 331 8.54 4.93 -38.83
N PRO A 332 9.59 4.10 -39.05
CA PRO A 332 10.85 4.52 -39.65
C PRO A 332 10.72 4.99 -41.10
N ALA A 333 9.68 4.55 -41.83
CA ALA A 333 9.46 4.95 -43.22
C ALA A 333 9.08 6.43 -43.36
N ARG A 334 8.59 7.04 -42.28
CA ARG A 334 8.17 8.45 -42.27
C ARG A 334 9.23 9.38 -41.69
N ALA A 335 10.24 8.85 -41.01
CA ALA A 335 11.27 9.67 -40.37
C ALA A 335 12.11 10.48 -41.38
N LEU A 336 12.28 11.78 -41.11
CA LEU A 336 13.02 12.71 -41.99
C LEU A 336 14.48 12.92 -41.54
N ARG A 337 14.77 12.65 -40.26
CA ARG A 337 16.11 12.66 -39.68
C ARG A 337 16.28 11.38 -38.87
N LYS A 338 17.14 10.47 -39.35
CA LYS A 338 17.30 9.13 -38.76
C LYS A 338 18.75 8.66 -38.73
N GLN A 339 19.09 7.87 -37.72
CA GLN A 339 20.33 7.11 -37.65
C GLN A 339 20.22 5.80 -38.45
N SER A 340 21.33 5.29 -39.00
CA SER A 340 21.35 4.06 -39.81
C SER A 340 21.24 2.77 -38.99
N ASN A 341 20.53 1.79 -39.55
CA ASN A 341 20.32 0.42 -39.07
C ASN A 341 21.66 -0.34 -38.79
N ALA A 342 21.95 -0.61 -37.52
CA ALA A 342 23.05 -1.49 -37.09
C ALA A 342 22.54 -2.54 -36.08
N PRO A 343 23.05 -3.79 -36.08
CA PRO A 343 22.57 -4.87 -35.20
C PRO A 343 22.71 -4.56 -33.69
N SER A 344 23.62 -3.65 -33.36
CA SER A 344 23.81 -3.05 -32.05
C SER A 344 23.78 -1.53 -32.21
N THR A 345 22.90 -0.84 -31.47
CA THR A 345 22.86 0.62 -31.44
C THR A 345 24.10 1.15 -30.73
N ASP A 346 24.97 1.86 -31.45
CA ASP A 346 26.05 2.65 -30.85
C ASP A 346 25.45 3.93 -30.27
N GLU A 347 25.18 3.91 -28.97
CA GLU A 347 24.54 5.03 -28.24
C GLU A 347 25.39 6.32 -28.31
N ALA A 348 26.72 6.23 -28.39
CA ALA A 348 27.58 7.40 -28.52
C ALA A 348 27.47 8.04 -29.92
N ALA A 349 27.36 7.22 -30.97
CA ALA A 349 27.13 7.70 -32.33
C ALA A 349 25.72 8.33 -32.48
N VAL A 350 24.67 7.70 -31.93
CA VAL A 350 23.32 8.30 -31.89
C VAL A 350 23.37 9.68 -31.24
N TYR A 351 24.03 9.79 -30.09
CA TYR A 351 24.15 11.03 -29.36
C TYR A 351 24.90 12.11 -30.16
N ALA A 352 25.97 11.74 -30.86
CA ALA A 352 26.70 12.67 -31.72
C ALA A 352 25.84 13.21 -32.87
N ASP A 353 25.10 12.31 -33.55
CA ASP A 353 24.19 12.67 -34.63
C ASP A 353 23.07 13.59 -34.13
N ALA A 354 22.45 13.24 -33.00
CA ALA A 354 21.44 14.08 -32.36
C ALA A 354 22.01 15.45 -31.97
N THR A 355 23.19 15.50 -31.36
CA THR A 355 23.82 16.76 -30.94
C THR A 355 24.20 17.65 -32.11
N SER A 356 24.49 17.08 -33.28
CA SER A 356 24.74 17.84 -34.53
C SER A 356 23.50 18.57 -35.05
N LEU A 357 22.30 18.15 -34.66
CA LEU A 357 21.03 18.83 -34.94
C LEU A 357 20.78 19.94 -33.89
N ASP A 358 21.67 20.92 -33.84
CA ASP A 358 21.64 22.01 -32.84
C ASP A 358 20.63 23.12 -33.17
N ALA A 359 20.27 23.26 -34.45
CA ALA A 359 19.21 24.11 -34.96
C ALA A 359 17.90 23.33 -35.12
N GLU A 360 16.77 24.07 -35.10
CA GLU A 360 15.45 23.49 -35.33
C GLU A 360 15.36 22.88 -36.74
N ALA A 361 14.93 21.63 -36.81
CA ALA A 361 14.71 20.90 -38.05
C ALA A 361 13.44 20.06 -37.96
N GLU A 362 12.86 19.74 -39.12
CA GLU A 362 11.76 18.78 -39.19
C GLU A 362 12.33 17.35 -39.03
N ILE A 363 11.93 16.67 -37.95
CA ILE A 363 12.45 15.35 -37.57
C ILE A 363 11.53 14.24 -38.10
N TYR A 364 10.24 14.50 -38.05
CA TYR A 364 9.14 13.65 -38.48
C TYR A 364 8.08 14.56 -39.12
N PRO A 365 7.22 14.12 -40.05
CA PRO A 365 6.35 15.04 -40.80
C PRO A 365 5.49 15.94 -39.91
N GLY A 366 5.72 17.25 -40.00
CA GLY A 366 5.11 18.30 -39.17
C GLY A 366 5.53 18.34 -37.70
N TRP A 367 6.52 17.54 -37.30
CA TRP A 367 7.18 17.58 -35.99
C TRP A 367 8.57 18.19 -36.14
N PHE A 368 8.78 19.31 -35.47
CA PHE A 368 10.01 20.09 -35.50
C PHE A 368 10.74 19.96 -34.17
N GLY A 369 12.06 19.95 -34.19
CA GLY A 369 12.84 19.80 -32.99
C GLY A 369 14.31 20.12 -33.16
N LYS A 370 15.01 20.21 -32.03
CA LYS A 370 16.46 20.28 -31.95
C LYS A 370 16.95 19.15 -31.04
N ARG A 371 18.13 18.59 -31.33
CA ARG A 371 18.72 17.46 -30.60
C ARG A 371 17.76 16.28 -30.43
N ALA A 372 16.93 16.09 -31.44
CA ALA A 372 15.98 15.01 -31.55
C ALA A 372 16.21 14.26 -32.87
N ILE A 373 16.22 12.94 -32.82
CA ILE A 373 16.48 12.10 -34.00
C ILE A 373 15.68 10.80 -33.91
N PHE A 374 15.30 10.25 -35.06
CA PHE A 374 14.71 8.92 -35.13
C PHE A 374 15.81 7.84 -35.08
N VAL A 375 15.61 6.81 -34.27
CA VAL A 375 16.56 5.70 -34.10
C VAL A 375 15.89 4.38 -34.46
N GLU A 376 16.46 3.70 -35.45
CA GLU A 376 16.13 2.31 -35.79
C GLU A 376 17.02 1.39 -34.93
N ALA A 377 16.44 0.72 -33.94
CA ALA A 377 17.18 -0.12 -32.99
C ALA A 377 16.50 -1.47 -32.79
N THR A 378 17.29 -2.53 -32.56
CA THR A 378 16.78 -3.89 -32.29
C THR A 378 15.84 -3.88 -31.07
N GLY A 379 14.54 -3.87 -31.35
CA GLY A 379 13.49 -3.94 -30.33
C GLY A 379 12.56 -2.73 -30.26
N HIS A 380 12.98 -1.51 -30.63
CA HIS A 380 12.10 -0.32 -30.57
C HIS A 380 12.53 0.78 -31.55
N ASP A 381 11.72 1.04 -32.58
CA ASP A 381 11.81 2.20 -33.47
C ASP A 381 11.16 3.43 -32.82
N ASN A 382 11.89 4.53 -32.68
CA ASN A 382 11.40 5.70 -31.94
C ASN A 382 12.16 7.01 -32.21
N VAL A 383 11.52 8.12 -31.86
CA VAL A 383 12.20 9.43 -31.74
C VAL A 383 12.79 9.58 -30.34
N ARG A 384 14.09 9.89 -30.28
CA ARG A 384 14.82 10.19 -29.04
C ARG A 384 15.18 11.66 -28.97
N ILE A 385 15.11 12.23 -27.77
CA ILE A 385 15.42 13.63 -27.46
C ILE A 385 16.55 13.66 -26.43
N TYR A 386 17.63 14.38 -26.72
CA TYR A 386 18.85 14.41 -25.90
C TYR A 386 19.15 15.81 -25.35
N GLY A 387 19.89 15.87 -24.25
CA GLY A 387 20.36 17.14 -23.65
C GLY A 387 19.21 18.09 -23.31
N ASP A 388 19.30 19.36 -23.72
CA ASP A 388 18.23 20.38 -23.65
C ASP A 388 17.36 20.40 -24.93
N GLY A 389 17.31 19.28 -25.66
CA GLY A 389 16.56 19.10 -26.88
C GLY A 389 15.05 19.17 -26.66
N TYR A 390 14.33 19.37 -27.76
CA TYR A 390 12.87 19.32 -27.76
C TYR A 390 12.32 18.83 -29.10
N LEU A 391 11.07 18.40 -29.07
CA LEU A 391 10.26 18.03 -30.23
C LEU A 391 8.88 18.67 -30.07
N TYR A 392 8.35 19.32 -31.09
CA TYR A 392 7.02 19.93 -31.04
C TYR A 392 6.26 19.80 -32.35
N ARG A 393 4.93 19.94 -32.25
CA ARG A 393 4.02 20.05 -33.38
C ARG A 393 2.93 21.06 -33.08
N ASP A 394 2.58 21.85 -34.10
CA ASP A 394 1.45 22.78 -34.03
C ASP A 394 0.17 22.15 -34.59
N VAL A 395 -0.96 22.40 -33.93
CA VAL A 395 -2.32 21.96 -34.28
C VAL A 395 -3.21 23.21 -34.39
N PRO A 396 -3.89 23.46 -35.52
CA PRO A 396 -4.70 24.67 -35.66
C PRO A 396 -5.89 24.70 -34.69
N VAL A 397 -6.28 25.89 -34.25
CA VAL A 397 -7.52 26.14 -33.49
C VAL A 397 -8.57 26.75 -34.42
N GLY A 398 -9.82 26.29 -34.33
CA GLY A 398 -10.91 26.67 -35.22
C GLY A 398 -11.37 25.56 -36.19
N GLY A 399 -12.37 25.86 -37.02
CA GLY A 399 -13.05 24.88 -37.88
C GLY A 399 -14.34 24.34 -37.26
N ALA A 400 -15.21 23.71 -38.08
CA ALA A 400 -16.52 23.24 -37.63
C ALA A 400 -16.41 22.21 -36.49
N ASP A 401 -15.45 21.30 -36.58
CA ASP A 401 -15.24 20.19 -35.63
C ASP A 401 -13.93 20.33 -34.82
N GLY A 402 -13.22 21.46 -34.96
CA GLY A 402 -11.93 21.71 -34.31
C GLY A 402 -12.06 22.33 -32.91
N LEU A 403 -10.93 22.45 -32.22
CA LEU A 403 -10.81 23.12 -30.91
C LEU A 403 -11.23 24.59 -30.97
N ARG A 404 -11.80 25.11 -29.88
CA ARG A 404 -12.31 26.48 -29.78
C ARG A 404 -11.86 27.16 -28.47
N PRO A 405 -11.83 28.50 -28.41
CA PRO A 405 -11.69 29.20 -27.14
C PRO A 405 -12.70 28.70 -26.10
N GLY A 406 -12.25 28.53 -24.86
CA GLY A 406 -13.02 27.93 -23.75
C GLY A 406 -12.87 26.42 -23.61
N ASP A 407 -12.41 25.69 -24.64
CA ASP A 407 -12.13 24.26 -24.50
C ASP A 407 -10.98 24.02 -23.51
N SER A 408 -11.06 22.93 -22.73
CA SER A 408 -9.94 22.41 -21.97
C SER A 408 -9.34 21.21 -22.70
N VAL A 409 -8.02 21.06 -22.64
CA VAL A 409 -7.31 20.01 -23.37
C VAL A 409 -6.39 19.20 -22.47
N LYS A 410 -6.11 17.96 -22.87
CA LYS A 410 -5.05 17.13 -22.31
C LYS A 410 -4.29 16.42 -23.43
N LEU A 411 -3.06 16.06 -23.15
CA LEU A 411 -2.22 15.19 -23.98
C LEU A 411 -2.11 13.83 -23.31
N ASP A 412 -2.23 12.75 -24.08
CA ASP A 412 -2.00 11.37 -23.68
C ASP A 412 -0.90 10.78 -24.55
N PHE A 413 0.22 10.36 -23.96
CA PHE A 413 1.42 10.01 -24.72
C PHE A 413 2.17 8.80 -24.16
N ALA A 414 2.90 8.13 -25.05
CA ALA A 414 3.75 7.00 -24.70
C ALA A 414 5.22 7.40 -24.72
N ALA A 415 5.94 7.07 -23.66
CA ALA A 415 7.32 7.49 -23.47
C ALA A 415 8.17 6.49 -22.69
N MET A 416 9.49 6.63 -22.78
CA MET A 416 10.46 6.00 -21.90
C MET A 416 11.62 6.96 -21.66
N LEU A 417 12.06 7.02 -20.41
CA LEU A 417 13.20 7.83 -20.02
C LEU A 417 14.35 6.92 -19.59
N GLN A 418 15.55 7.24 -20.06
CA GLN A 418 16.77 6.52 -19.71
C GLN A 418 17.60 7.38 -18.77
N PHE A 419 18.02 6.77 -17.66
CA PHE A 419 19.02 7.25 -16.70
C PHE A 419 19.02 8.76 -16.38
N ASP A 420 18.59 9.13 -15.16
CA ASP A 420 18.64 10.50 -14.61
C ASP A 420 18.14 11.58 -15.58
N THR A 421 17.10 11.23 -16.34
CA THR A 421 16.48 12.04 -17.37
C THR A 421 15.05 12.32 -16.99
N ASP A 422 14.63 13.54 -17.26
CA ASP A 422 13.29 14.05 -17.11
C ASP A 422 12.73 14.49 -18.47
N LEU A 423 11.42 14.47 -18.59
CA LEU A 423 10.68 14.83 -19.79
C LEU A 423 9.60 15.82 -19.37
N ALA A 424 9.56 16.98 -20.02
CA ALA A 424 8.47 17.93 -19.90
C ALA A 424 7.57 17.82 -21.13
N ALA A 425 6.28 17.51 -20.92
CA ALA A 425 5.27 17.46 -21.96
C ALA A 425 4.25 18.59 -21.75
N GLU A 426 4.13 19.47 -22.74
CA GLU A 426 3.33 20.70 -22.66
C GLU A 426 2.35 20.82 -23.84
N VAL A 427 1.17 21.40 -23.57
CA VAL A 427 0.27 21.92 -24.59
C VAL A 427 0.15 23.43 -24.38
N LEU A 428 0.59 24.21 -25.36
CA LEU A 428 0.64 25.67 -25.30
C LEU A 428 -0.36 26.26 -26.31
N ALA A 429 -1.21 27.20 -25.90
CA ALA A 429 -1.90 28.08 -26.83
C ALA A 429 -0.92 29.10 -27.39
N VAL A 430 -0.91 29.29 -28.71
CA VAL A 430 -0.07 30.28 -29.41
C VAL A 430 -0.99 31.26 -30.12
N ASP A 431 -0.88 32.55 -29.78
CA ASP A 431 -1.62 33.61 -30.45
C ASP A 431 -0.99 34.01 -31.80
N ALA A 432 -1.63 34.95 -32.51
CA ALA A 432 -1.14 35.43 -33.80
C ALA A 432 0.21 36.19 -33.71
N GLN A 433 0.57 36.67 -32.53
CA GLN A 433 1.82 37.37 -32.23
C GLN A 433 2.94 36.41 -31.75
N GLY A 434 2.62 35.12 -31.59
CA GLY A 434 3.53 34.09 -31.12
C GLY A 434 3.67 34.01 -29.59
N GLN A 435 2.84 34.72 -28.82
CA GLN A 435 2.84 34.58 -27.36
C GLN A 435 2.19 33.25 -26.96
N THR A 436 2.76 32.62 -25.93
CA THR A 436 2.34 31.29 -25.48
C THR A 436 1.64 31.33 -24.13
N THR A 437 0.53 30.62 -24.00
CA THR A 437 -0.14 30.35 -22.72
C THR A 437 -0.16 28.85 -22.45
N LEU A 438 0.26 28.41 -21.27
CA LEU A 438 0.26 26.99 -20.89
C LEU A 438 -1.16 26.49 -20.63
N LEU A 439 -1.60 25.50 -21.40
CA LEU A 439 -2.94 24.90 -21.27
C LEU A 439 -2.92 23.60 -20.48
N ALA A 440 -1.89 22.77 -20.67
CA ALA A 440 -1.72 21.52 -19.93
C ALA A 440 -0.24 21.12 -19.85
N ASP A 441 0.18 20.51 -18.75
CA ASP A 441 1.54 19.99 -18.57
C ASP A 441 1.56 18.66 -17.79
N ASP A 442 2.70 17.98 -17.76
CA ASP A 442 2.95 16.79 -16.95
C ASP A 442 3.72 17.09 -15.66
N SER A 443 3.72 18.33 -15.16
CA SER A 443 4.49 18.73 -13.96
C SER A 443 4.16 17.95 -12.68
N ALA A 444 3.04 17.22 -12.66
CA ALA A 444 2.64 16.34 -11.56
C ALA A 444 3.14 14.88 -11.72
N MET A 445 3.81 14.57 -12.82
CA MET A 445 4.37 13.25 -13.12
C MET A 445 5.77 13.14 -12.53
N THR A 446 6.12 11.94 -12.07
CA THR A 446 7.49 11.59 -11.68
C THR A 446 7.90 10.36 -12.45
N TYR A 447 8.88 10.51 -13.33
CA TYR A 447 9.35 9.44 -14.19
C TYR A 447 10.34 8.54 -13.46
N ALA A 448 10.06 7.24 -13.45
CA ALA A 448 11.04 6.22 -13.15
C ALA A 448 11.89 5.90 -14.39
N SER A 449 13.21 5.92 -14.22
CA SER A 449 14.18 5.49 -15.23
C SER A 449 13.89 4.07 -15.70
N ARG A 450 14.10 3.80 -16.99
CA ARG A 450 13.93 2.48 -17.63
C ARG A 450 12.52 1.92 -17.52
N THR A 451 11.54 2.79 -17.29
CA THR A 451 10.11 2.44 -17.27
C THR A 451 9.48 2.85 -18.57
N TRP A 452 8.76 1.92 -19.20
CA TRP A 452 8.02 2.15 -20.43
C TRP A 452 6.57 2.54 -20.09
N TYR A 453 6.18 3.77 -20.42
CA TYR A 453 4.83 4.30 -20.22
C TYR A 453 4.04 4.12 -21.51
N SER A 454 3.16 3.12 -21.58
CA SER A 454 2.39 2.81 -22.79
C SER A 454 1.11 2.04 -22.47
N GLY A 455 0.22 1.88 -23.46
CA GLY A 455 -1.04 1.19 -23.29
C GLY A 455 -1.91 1.87 -22.23
N GLN A 456 -2.29 1.15 -21.18
CA GLN A 456 -3.04 1.74 -20.06
C GLN A 456 -2.17 2.63 -19.15
N SER A 457 -0.84 2.51 -19.24
CA SER A 457 0.13 3.26 -18.42
C SER A 457 0.70 4.48 -19.16
N THR A 458 0.07 4.95 -20.24
CA THR A 458 0.46 6.21 -20.90
C THR A 458 0.35 7.38 -19.93
N VAL A 459 1.22 8.38 -20.14
CA VAL A 459 1.25 9.60 -19.33
C VAL A 459 0.22 10.58 -19.86
N LYS A 460 -0.47 11.27 -18.95
CA LYS A 460 -1.49 12.26 -19.27
C LYS A 460 -1.11 13.62 -18.68
N THR A 461 -1.18 14.67 -19.48
CA THR A 461 -0.99 16.04 -18.97
C THR A 461 -2.23 16.52 -18.22
N THR A 462 -1.99 17.35 -17.22
CA THR A 462 -2.97 17.98 -16.35
C THR A 462 -3.38 19.34 -16.92
N PRO A 463 -4.68 19.64 -17.06
CA PRO A 463 -5.16 20.93 -17.52
C PRO A 463 -4.85 22.05 -16.50
N LYS A 464 -4.37 23.18 -17.03
CA LYS A 464 -4.00 24.41 -16.30
C LYS A 464 -4.90 25.57 -16.66
N ALA A 465 -5.31 25.68 -17.93
CA ALA A 465 -6.16 26.75 -18.43
C ALA A 465 -7.03 26.25 -19.59
N GLN A 466 -8.13 26.95 -19.83
CA GLN A 466 -8.90 26.83 -21.07
C GLN A 466 -8.20 27.57 -22.20
N ILE A 467 -8.48 27.18 -23.46
CA ILE A 467 -7.97 27.86 -24.65
C ILE A 467 -8.41 29.34 -24.61
N PRO A 468 -7.48 30.31 -24.59
CA PRO A 468 -7.82 31.73 -24.61
C PRO A 468 -8.42 32.17 -25.94
N GLU A 469 -9.22 33.25 -25.91
CA GLU A 469 -9.63 33.97 -27.11
C GLU A 469 -8.42 34.44 -27.92
N GLY A 470 -8.53 34.43 -29.25
CA GLY A 470 -7.44 34.82 -30.16
C GLY A 470 -6.32 33.78 -30.34
N THR A 471 -6.44 32.59 -29.75
CA THR A 471 -5.51 31.48 -30.00
C THR A 471 -5.58 31.03 -31.47
N ALA A 472 -4.45 31.08 -32.17
CA ALA A 472 -4.37 30.65 -33.57
C ALA A 472 -4.10 29.14 -33.70
N LYS A 473 -3.27 28.59 -32.81
CA LYS A 473 -2.85 27.20 -32.82
C LYS A 473 -2.45 26.72 -31.43
N LEU A 474 -2.51 25.42 -31.20
CA LEU A 474 -1.91 24.76 -30.04
C LEU A 474 -0.57 24.14 -30.42
N ARG A 475 0.43 24.26 -29.57
CA ARG A 475 1.72 23.60 -29.69
C ARG A 475 1.82 22.47 -28.69
N ILE A 476 1.91 21.24 -29.18
CA ILE A 476 2.28 20.05 -28.40
C ILE A 476 3.81 20.02 -28.36
N ARG A 477 4.42 20.03 -27.18
CA ARG A 477 5.88 20.07 -27.02
C ARG A 477 6.36 19.04 -26.01
N PHE A 478 7.44 18.36 -26.35
CA PHE A 478 8.23 17.49 -25.48
C PHE A 478 9.62 18.08 -25.34
N SER A 479 10.12 18.26 -24.12
CA SER A 479 11.46 18.79 -23.85
C SER A 479 12.23 17.85 -22.92
N ASN A 480 13.46 17.52 -23.28
CA ASN A 480 14.32 16.67 -22.48
C ASN A 480 15.14 17.50 -21.49
N ALA A 481 15.39 16.95 -20.31
CA ALA A 481 16.41 17.44 -19.40
C ALA A 481 17.11 16.24 -18.76
N SER A 482 18.43 16.13 -18.86
CA SER A 482 19.17 15.04 -18.22
C SER A 482 20.26 15.58 -17.31
N THR A 483 20.39 14.96 -16.14
CA THR A 483 21.48 15.21 -15.18
C THR A 483 22.50 14.07 -15.17
N ASN A 484 22.35 13.07 -16.03
CA ASN A 484 23.26 11.94 -16.13
C ASN A 484 24.69 12.40 -16.49
N PRO A 485 25.73 11.99 -15.74
CA PRO A 485 27.12 12.30 -16.08
C PRO A 485 27.58 11.71 -17.42
N LEU A 486 26.90 10.69 -17.95
CA LEU A 486 27.10 10.12 -19.28
C LEU A 486 25.98 10.61 -20.23
N PRO A 487 26.22 11.68 -21.00
CA PRO A 487 25.15 12.37 -21.72
C PRO A 487 24.50 11.56 -22.86
N HIS A 488 25.20 10.54 -23.38
CA HIS A 488 24.67 9.63 -24.41
C HIS A 488 23.70 8.58 -23.85
N GLU A 489 23.70 8.36 -22.53
CA GLU A 489 22.75 7.46 -21.86
C GLU A 489 21.47 8.19 -21.41
N GLY A 490 21.53 9.52 -21.26
CA GLY A 490 20.43 10.35 -20.77
C GLY A 490 19.52 10.89 -21.86
N TYR A 491 18.46 10.15 -22.20
CA TYR A 491 17.49 10.56 -23.21
C TYR A 491 16.05 10.17 -22.89
N ALA A 492 15.13 10.95 -23.43
CA ALA A 492 13.70 10.65 -23.45
C ALA A 492 13.30 10.13 -24.84
N THR A 493 12.39 9.17 -24.84
CA THR A 493 11.81 8.56 -26.04
C THR A 493 10.33 8.87 -26.07
N VAL A 494 9.78 9.26 -27.21
CA VAL A 494 8.32 9.46 -27.40
C VAL A 494 7.85 8.65 -28.60
N THR A 495 6.80 7.86 -28.42
CA THR A 495 6.28 6.90 -29.42
C THR A 495 4.78 6.99 -29.65
N LEU A 496 4.12 7.98 -29.05
CA LEU A 496 2.71 8.29 -29.29
C LEU A 496 2.41 9.65 -28.68
N ALA A 497 1.63 10.51 -29.34
CA ALA A 497 1.12 11.76 -28.76
C ALA A 497 -0.32 12.04 -29.23
N LYS A 498 -1.30 11.85 -28.34
CA LYS A 498 -2.72 12.07 -28.62
C LYS A 498 -3.26 13.28 -27.89
N LEU A 499 -3.90 14.20 -28.61
CA LEU A 499 -4.53 15.38 -28.04
C LEU A 499 -6.03 15.12 -27.84
N TYR A 500 -6.59 15.55 -26.71
CA TYR A 500 -8.01 15.41 -26.41
C TYR A 500 -8.61 16.74 -25.97
N ARG A 501 -9.84 17.02 -26.44
CA ARG A 501 -10.76 17.95 -25.78
C ARG A 501 -11.37 17.25 -24.57
N MET A 502 -11.29 17.90 -23.42
CA MET A 502 -11.77 17.34 -22.17
C MET A 502 -13.26 17.64 -21.95
N SER A 503 -13.99 16.59 -21.59
CA SER A 503 -15.39 16.65 -21.14
C SER A 503 -15.53 17.17 -19.70
N VAL A 504 -14.53 16.88 -18.87
CA VAL A 504 -14.50 17.21 -17.44
C VAL A 504 -13.17 17.91 -17.09
N PRO A 505 -13.11 19.24 -17.21
CA PRO A 505 -11.91 20.03 -16.94
C PRO A 505 -11.39 19.95 -15.50
N GLU A 506 -12.18 19.49 -14.53
CA GLU A 506 -11.78 19.34 -13.13
C GLU A 506 -10.84 18.16 -12.87
N ILE A 507 -10.81 17.17 -13.77
CA ILE A 507 -9.94 16.00 -13.62
C ILE A 507 -8.48 16.40 -13.87
N ARG A 508 -7.62 16.00 -12.95
CA ARG A 508 -6.17 16.15 -12.99
C ARG A 508 -5.52 14.77 -12.98
N TYR A 509 -4.33 14.67 -13.55
CA TYR A 509 -3.53 13.44 -13.63
C TYR A 509 -2.26 13.64 -12.82
N GLY A 510 -1.84 12.60 -12.10
CA GLY A 510 -0.72 12.70 -11.18
C GLY A 510 -0.08 11.36 -10.85
N SER A 511 0.62 11.35 -9.73
CA SER A 511 1.43 10.22 -9.26
C SER A 511 0.66 8.88 -9.18
N PRO A 512 1.34 7.74 -9.38
CA PRO A 512 0.80 6.39 -9.11
C PRO A 512 0.34 6.13 -7.67
N SER A 513 0.51 7.08 -6.75
CA SER A 513 -0.02 7.03 -5.38
C SER A 513 -1.51 7.36 -5.28
N LEU A 514 -2.11 7.92 -6.34
CA LEU A 514 -3.56 8.12 -6.50
C LEU A 514 -4.24 6.80 -6.90
N SER A 515 -5.51 6.57 -6.54
CA SER A 515 -6.19 5.28 -6.75
C SER A 515 -6.23 4.86 -8.22
N GLN A 516 -6.31 5.82 -9.15
CA GLN A 516 -6.26 5.61 -10.61
C GLN A 516 -5.24 6.51 -11.33
N GLY A 517 -4.28 7.07 -10.60
CA GLY A 517 -3.34 8.05 -11.18
C GLY A 517 -3.99 9.40 -11.52
N SER A 518 -5.21 9.66 -11.07
CA SER A 518 -5.94 10.91 -11.28
C SER A 518 -6.68 11.36 -10.03
N TYR A 519 -7.10 12.63 -10.01
CA TYR A 519 -7.93 13.21 -8.95
C TYR A 519 -8.78 14.34 -9.53
N VAL A 520 -9.71 14.86 -8.74
CA VAL A 520 -10.53 16.02 -9.08
C VAL A 520 -10.08 17.24 -8.29
N ARG A 521 -9.88 18.37 -8.98
CA ARG A 521 -9.73 19.68 -8.34
C ARG A 521 -11.09 20.39 -8.28
N MET A 522 -11.63 20.51 -7.08
CA MET A 522 -12.85 21.27 -6.80
C MET A 522 -12.48 22.74 -6.59
N THR A 523 -13.08 23.65 -7.36
CA THR A 523 -12.90 25.10 -7.15
C THR A 523 -13.44 25.53 -5.79
N ALA A 524 -12.97 26.67 -5.29
CA ALA A 524 -13.48 27.24 -4.04
C ALA A 524 -15.01 27.35 -4.06
N ASP A 525 -15.63 26.91 -2.95
CA ASP A 525 -17.09 26.92 -2.74
C ASP A 525 -17.93 26.08 -3.73
N ALA A 526 -17.29 25.26 -4.57
CA ALA A 526 -17.98 24.35 -5.48
C ALA A 526 -18.82 23.32 -4.72
N SER A 527 -20.01 23.04 -5.26
CA SER A 527 -20.87 21.96 -4.80
C SER A 527 -21.44 21.19 -5.99
N ARG A 528 -21.34 19.87 -5.95
CA ARG A 528 -21.91 18.98 -6.97
C ARG A 528 -22.61 17.80 -6.31
N SER A 529 -23.61 17.28 -7.03
CA SER A 529 -24.44 16.15 -6.61
C SER A 529 -24.26 15.00 -7.58
N PHE A 530 -24.09 13.80 -7.05
CA PHE A 530 -23.81 12.59 -7.81
C PHE A 530 -24.78 11.48 -7.44
N ALA A 531 -25.17 10.68 -8.42
CA ALA A 531 -25.89 9.45 -8.16
C ALA A 531 -24.89 8.40 -7.65
N VAL A 532 -25.25 7.72 -6.56
CA VAL A 532 -24.44 6.66 -5.97
C VAL A 532 -25.32 5.47 -5.62
N GLU A 533 -24.77 4.26 -5.66
CA GLU A 533 -25.46 3.04 -5.25
C GLU A 533 -24.90 2.58 -3.91
N VAL A 534 -25.76 2.41 -2.90
CA VAL A 534 -25.37 1.90 -1.58
C VAL A 534 -25.60 0.39 -1.54
N PRO A 535 -24.55 -0.45 -1.41
CA PRO A 535 -24.65 -1.89 -1.60
C PRO A 535 -25.45 -2.60 -0.49
N GLY A 536 -25.53 -2.00 0.70
CA GLY A 536 -26.24 -2.58 1.84
C GLY A 536 -26.72 -1.52 2.83
N ALA A 537 -27.76 -1.85 3.59
CA ALA A 537 -28.24 -0.95 4.64
C ALA A 537 -27.32 -1.04 5.88
N GLY A 538 -27.18 0.06 6.61
CA GLY A 538 -26.48 0.11 7.88
C GLY A 538 -25.65 1.37 8.07
N GLU A 539 -24.84 1.35 9.12
CA GLU A 539 -23.95 2.45 9.45
C GLU A 539 -22.62 2.34 8.68
N TYR A 540 -22.17 3.46 8.14
CA TYR A 540 -20.93 3.61 7.39
C TYR A 540 -20.06 4.69 8.02
N ASP A 541 -18.77 4.41 8.19
CA ASP A 541 -17.74 5.44 8.30
C ASP A 541 -17.41 5.95 6.89
N VAL A 542 -17.37 7.27 6.71
CA VAL A 542 -17.06 7.91 5.43
C VAL A 542 -15.68 8.53 5.49
N TYR A 543 -14.83 8.17 4.54
CA TYR A 543 -13.49 8.70 4.38
C TYR A 543 -13.32 9.37 3.02
N ALA A 544 -12.32 10.23 2.89
CA ALA A 544 -11.88 10.80 1.63
C ALA A 544 -10.37 10.65 1.47
N SER A 545 -9.92 10.22 0.29
CA SER A 545 -8.54 10.37 -0.17
C SER A 545 -8.37 11.76 -0.76
N VAL A 546 -7.46 12.55 -0.19
CA VAL A 546 -7.31 13.97 -0.51
C VAL A 546 -5.84 14.34 -0.60
N ILE A 547 -5.54 15.38 -1.39
CA ILE A 547 -4.23 16.02 -1.38
C ILE A 547 -4.27 17.15 -0.35
N GLN A 548 -3.47 17.05 0.71
CA GLN A 548 -3.44 18.03 1.79
C GLN A 548 -2.58 19.25 1.42
N ARG A 549 -3.02 20.46 1.80
CA ARG A 549 -2.34 21.73 1.51
C ARG A 549 -1.83 22.42 2.78
N VAL A 550 -0.85 23.31 2.60
CA VAL A 550 -0.24 24.13 3.66
C VAL A 550 -1.32 24.89 4.45
N PRO A 551 -1.19 25.03 5.79
CA PRO A 551 -2.11 25.84 6.58
C PRO A 551 -2.26 27.26 6.01
N GLY A 552 -3.50 27.73 5.86
CA GLY A 552 -3.82 29.04 5.25
C GLY A 552 -4.36 28.98 3.82
N GLN A 553 -4.17 27.85 3.11
CA GLN A 553 -4.82 27.53 1.82
C GLN A 553 -5.77 26.32 1.93
N ALA A 554 -6.05 25.88 3.16
CA ALA A 554 -6.81 24.69 3.47
C ALA A 554 -8.32 24.87 3.23
N ALA A 555 -8.90 24.06 2.34
CA ALA A 555 -10.35 23.98 2.20
C ALA A 555 -10.99 23.14 3.31
N THR A 556 -12.29 23.34 3.55
CA THR A 556 -13.11 22.35 4.24
C THR A 556 -13.83 21.49 3.22
N LEU A 557 -13.53 20.19 3.19
CA LEU A 557 -14.25 19.22 2.39
C LEU A 557 -15.47 18.74 3.17
N SER A 558 -16.63 18.70 2.50
CA SER A 558 -17.86 18.16 3.07
C SER A 558 -18.54 17.17 2.13
N ALA A 559 -19.10 16.11 2.72
CA ALA A 559 -19.90 15.10 2.07
C ALA A 559 -21.26 14.93 2.79
N SER A 560 -22.36 14.92 2.04
CA SER A 560 -23.69 14.55 2.53
C SER A 560 -24.24 13.43 1.66
N LEU A 561 -24.80 12.39 2.28
CA LEU A 561 -25.48 11.29 1.57
C LEU A 561 -26.96 11.30 1.90
N ASN A 562 -27.82 11.22 0.89
CA ASN A 562 -29.29 11.13 1.02
C ASN A 562 -29.90 12.22 1.90
N GLY A 563 -29.36 13.44 1.85
CA GLY A 563 -29.82 14.58 2.65
C GLY A 563 -29.46 14.51 4.14
N ALA A 564 -28.62 13.56 4.56
CA ALA A 564 -28.12 13.49 5.92
C ALA A 564 -27.24 14.72 6.27
N ALA A 565 -27.06 14.97 7.58
CA ALA A 565 -26.20 16.04 8.06
C ALA A 565 -24.80 15.97 7.42
N PRO A 566 -24.25 17.07 6.89
CA PRO A 566 -22.96 17.04 6.21
C PRO A 566 -21.82 16.62 7.15
N MET A 567 -21.09 15.59 6.74
CA MET A 567 -19.82 15.18 7.33
C MET A 567 -18.72 16.04 6.74
N LYS A 568 -17.75 16.48 7.53
CA LYS A 568 -16.75 17.46 7.08
C LYS A 568 -15.42 17.36 7.80
N THR A 569 -14.36 17.76 7.11
CA THR A 569 -13.01 17.90 7.67
C THR A 569 -12.26 19.05 7.01
N THR A 570 -11.32 19.65 7.73
CA THR A 570 -10.42 20.68 7.19
C THR A 570 -9.20 20.00 6.58
N LEU A 571 -8.86 20.37 5.34
CA LEU A 571 -7.73 19.83 4.59
C LEU A 571 -6.44 20.57 4.95
N ALA A 572 -5.77 20.16 6.02
CA ALA A 572 -4.49 20.74 6.45
C ALA A 572 -3.34 19.72 6.39
N GLY A 573 -2.19 20.12 5.86
CA GLY A 573 -0.95 19.32 5.78
C GLY A 573 0.24 20.20 5.40
N THR A 574 1.44 19.63 5.23
CA THR A 574 2.65 20.46 5.04
C THR A 574 3.05 20.65 3.59
N ASP A 575 2.81 19.70 2.67
CA ASP A 575 3.50 19.70 1.36
C ASP A 575 2.74 19.01 0.20
N GLY A 576 1.40 19.09 0.10
CA GLY A 576 0.71 18.47 -1.06
C GLY A 576 0.67 16.94 -1.00
N ARG A 577 0.73 16.33 0.19
CA ARG A 577 0.72 14.88 0.35
C ARG A 577 -0.68 14.29 0.28
N ILE A 578 -0.78 13.09 -0.28
CA ILE A 578 -2.03 12.33 -0.27
C ILE A 578 -2.26 11.77 1.13
N ALA A 579 -3.47 11.93 1.66
CA ALA A 579 -3.90 11.38 2.94
C ALA A 579 -5.33 10.85 2.85
N ILE A 580 -5.64 9.81 3.63
CA ILE A 580 -7.01 9.35 3.80
C ILE A 580 -7.54 9.89 5.13
N VAL A 581 -8.55 10.76 5.05
CA VAL A 581 -9.13 11.47 6.19
C VAL A 581 -10.56 11.01 6.45
N ARG A 582 -10.93 10.88 7.72
CA ARG A 582 -12.30 10.55 8.11
C ARG A 582 -13.18 11.80 8.08
N LEU A 583 -14.34 11.72 7.43
CA LEU A 583 -15.33 12.79 7.38
C LEU A 583 -16.38 12.66 8.50
N GLY A 584 -16.78 11.42 8.82
CA GLY A 584 -17.82 11.15 9.81
C GLY A 584 -18.42 9.75 9.69
N SER A 585 -19.60 9.54 10.28
CA SER A 585 -20.42 8.34 10.06
C SER A 585 -21.82 8.74 9.59
N VAL A 586 -22.47 7.87 8.83
CA VAL A 586 -23.85 8.03 8.36
C VAL A 586 -24.57 6.69 8.32
N ASN A 587 -25.87 6.66 8.62
CA ASN A 587 -26.71 5.48 8.44
C ASN A 587 -27.39 5.55 7.07
N LEU A 588 -27.26 4.51 6.26
CA LEU A 588 -27.74 4.47 4.88
C LEU A 588 -28.71 3.30 4.68
N ALA A 589 -29.70 3.51 3.81
CA ALA A 589 -30.50 2.44 3.24
C ALA A 589 -29.75 1.82 2.04
N LYS A 590 -30.04 0.55 1.73
CA LYS A 590 -29.57 -0.08 0.50
C LYS A 590 -30.30 0.53 -0.70
N GLY A 591 -29.59 0.70 -1.81
CA GLY A 591 -30.17 1.15 -3.08
C GLY A 591 -29.58 2.46 -3.58
N ALA A 592 -30.28 3.06 -4.55
CA ALA A 592 -29.92 4.34 -5.12
C ALA A 592 -29.91 5.45 -4.06
N GLY A 593 -28.91 6.30 -4.15
CA GLY A 593 -28.71 7.45 -3.27
C GLY A 593 -28.07 8.62 -3.99
N THR A 594 -27.90 9.70 -3.24
CA THR A 594 -27.31 10.93 -3.72
C THR A 594 -26.18 11.35 -2.80
N LEU A 595 -24.98 11.50 -3.36
CA LEU A 595 -23.81 12.07 -2.70
C LEU A 595 -23.66 13.53 -3.11
N VAL A 596 -23.63 14.44 -2.15
CA VAL A 596 -23.30 15.86 -2.37
C VAL A 596 -21.90 16.10 -1.83
N LEU A 597 -20.98 16.52 -2.70
CA LEU A 597 -19.64 16.95 -2.34
C LEU A 597 -19.55 18.47 -2.40
N LYS A 598 -18.89 19.06 -1.41
CA LYS A 598 -18.69 20.50 -1.32
C LYS A 598 -17.29 20.84 -0.84
N SER A 599 -16.64 21.79 -1.51
CA SER A 599 -15.48 22.51 -0.96
C SER A 599 -15.96 23.81 -0.31
N VAL A 600 -15.31 24.28 0.74
CA VAL A 600 -15.62 25.56 1.40
C VAL A 600 -14.33 26.34 1.66
N GLY A 601 -14.33 27.61 1.26
CA GLY A 601 -13.27 28.59 1.54
C GLY A 601 -12.04 28.55 0.64
N ALA A 602 -11.67 27.38 0.09
CA ALA A 602 -10.55 27.22 -0.82
C ALA A 602 -10.78 26.03 -1.78
N GLU A 603 -9.82 25.77 -2.68
CA GLU A 603 -9.84 24.58 -3.54
C GLU A 603 -9.62 23.30 -2.75
N ALA A 604 -10.32 22.24 -3.12
CA ALA A 604 -10.12 20.91 -2.55
C ALA A 604 -9.71 19.93 -3.66
N GLU A 605 -8.71 19.10 -3.38
CA GLU A 605 -8.22 18.09 -4.31
C GLU A 605 -8.58 16.71 -3.76
N LEU A 606 -9.52 16.06 -4.44
CA LEU A 606 -10.19 14.84 -4.02
C LEU A 606 -9.90 13.72 -5.02
N ASP A 607 -9.35 12.62 -4.52
CA ASP A 607 -9.05 11.42 -5.30
C ASP A 607 -10.22 10.43 -5.21
N ALA A 608 -10.66 10.11 -4.00
CA ALA A 608 -11.76 9.17 -3.79
C ALA A 608 -12.55 9.44 -2.51
N VAL A 609 -13.80 8.95 -2.47
CA VAL A 609 -14.61 8.82 -1.26
C VAL A 609 -14.79 7.33 -0.95
N TYR A 610 -14.55 6.94 0.30
CA TYR A 610 -14.74 5.56 0.75
C TYR A 610 -15.97 5.48 1.63
N LEU A 611 -16.95 4.66 1.22
CA LEU A 611 -18.05 4.25 2.07
C LEU A 611 -17.66 2.94 2.75
N TYR A 612 -17.32 3.04 4.03
CA TYR A 612 -16.76 1.94 4.80
C TYR A 612 -17.81 1.44 5.80
N PRO A 613 -18.44 0.27 5.60
CA PRO A 613 -19.37 -0.27 6.59
C PRO A 613 -18.72 -0.34 7.97
N VAL A 614 -19.41 0.08 9.03
CA VAL A 614 -18.92 -0.08 10.41
C VAL A 614 -18.60 -1.55 10.70
N GLU A 615 -19.34 -2.46 10.06
CA GLU A 615 -19.02 -3.88 10.04
C GLU A 615 -18.71 -4.35 8.63
N THR A 616 -17.42 -4.60 8.37
CA THR A 616 -17.01 -5.31 7.17
C THR A 616 -16.91 -6.80 7.46
N SER A 617 -17.26 -7.62 6.48
CA SER A 617 -17.33 -9.06 6.67
C SER A 617 -16.97 -9.85 5.42
N VAL A 618 -16.50 -11.07 5.62
CA VAL A 618 -16.34 -12.06 4.55
C VAL A 618 -16.79 -13.43 5.05
N THR A 619 -17.51 -14.16 4.21
CA THR A 619 -17.96 -15.52 4.48
C THR A 619 -17.34 -16.46 3.47
N TYR A 620 -16.70 -17.52 3.96
CA TYR A 620 -16.11 -18.59 3.16
C TYR A 620 -16.88 -19.90 3.37
N ARG A 621 -17.04 -20.66 2.29
CA ARG A 621 -17.62 -22.01 2.28
C ARG A 621 -16.53 -23.05 2.14
N ALA A 622 -16.32 -23.83 3.19
CA ALA A 622 -15.39 -24.95 3.17
C ALA A 622 -15.91 -26.11 2.31
N LEU A 623 -15.04 -27.07 1.98
CA LEU A 623 -15.38 -28.23 1.14
C LEU A 623 -16.49 -29.12 1.75
N ASP A 624 -16.62 -29.14 3.08
CA ASP A 624 -17.68 -29.84 3.80
C ASP A 624 -19.04 -29.09 3.77
N GLY A 625 -19.12 -27.98 3.04
CA GLY A 625 -20.31 -27.14 2.92
C GLY A 625 -20.52 -26.14 4.06
N SER A 626 -19.74 -26.25 5.14
CA SER A 626 -19.85 -25.35 6.28
C SER A 626 -19.42 -23.92 5.95
N LEU A 627 -20.05 -22.96 6.61
CA LEU A 627 -19.76 -21.54 6.44
C LEU A 627 -18.96 -21.01 7.62
N ARG A 628 -17.96 -20.19 7.32
CA ARG A 628 -17.20 -19.42 8.30
C ARG A 628 -17.23 -17.95 7.92
N THR A 629 -17.63 -17.12 8.87
CA THR A 629 -17.72 -15.66 8.69
C THR A 629 -16.70 -14.97 9.59
N ILE A 630 -15.96 -14.04 9.00
CA ILE A 630 -15.10 -13.09 9.71
C ILE A 630 -15.78 -11.73 9.66
N VAL A 631 -15.91 -11.05 10.81
CA VAL A 631 -16.40 -9.67 10.89
C VAL A 631 -15.41 -8.80 11.61
N ARG A 632 -15.01 -7.71 10.95
CA ARG A 632 -14.28 -6.57 11.52
C ARG A 632 -15.29 -5.50 11.89
N ASP A 633 -15.42 -5.20 13.17
CA ASP A 633 -16.33 -4.17 13.71
C ASP A 633 -15.48 -2.95 14.13
N SER A 634 -15.59 -1.86 13.39
CA SER A 634 -14.85 -0.62 13.66
C SER A 634 -15.35 0.10 14.92
N ARG A 635 -16.61 -0.11 15.33
CA ARG A 635 -17.21 0.52 16.51
C ARG A 635 -16.82 -0.20 17.78
N SER A 636 -16.91 -1.53 17.78
CA SER A 636 -16.43 -2.37 18.89
C SER A 636 -14.91 -2.50 18.89
N ARG A 637 -14.24 -2.12 17.79
CA ARG A 637 -12.79 -2.26 17.59
C ARG A 637 -12.35 -3.70 17.80
N SER A 638 -13.06 -4.63 17.16
CA SER A 638 -12.86 -6.06 17.36
C SER A 638 -12.96 -6.84 16.05
N LEU A 639 -12.36 -8.03 16.07
CA LEU A 639 -12.43 -8.99 14.97
C LEU A 639 -12.98 -10.31 15.50
N THR A 640 -14.11 -10.74 14.95
CA THR A 640 -14.82 -11.97 15.34
C THR A 640 -14.80 -12.97 14.19
N ALA A 641 -14.53 -14.23 14.50
CA ALA A 641 -14.59 -15.35 13.56
C ALA A 641 -15.55 -16.42 14.11
N GLY A 642 -16.51 -16.86 13.29
CA GLY A 642 -17.59 -17.72 13.77
C GLY A 642 -18.39 -18.36 12.64
N THR A 643 -19.41 -19.16 12.99
CA THR A 643 -20.47 -19.48 12.03
C THR A 643 -21.28 -18.22 11.74
N PRO A 644 -21.95 -18.09 10.57
CA PRO A 644 -22.79 -16.93 10.29
C PRO A 644 -23.79 -16.61 11.40
N ALA A 645 -24.43 -17.63 11.96
CA ALA A 645 -25.39 -17.48 13.06
C ALA A 645 -24.74 -16.98 14.35
N ALA A 646 -23.59 -17.54 14.75
CA ALA A 646 -22.89 -17.12 15.97
C ALA A 646 -22.38 -15.68 15.86
N VAL A 647 -21.84 -15.31 14.69
CA VAL A 647 -21.38 -13.95 14.44
C VAL A 647 -22.56 -12.99 14.44
N ALA A 648 -23.66 -13.30 13.76
CA ALA A 648 -24.85 -12.44 13.75
C ALA A 648 -25.48 -12.25 15.14
N ALA A 649 -25.41 -13.27 16.00
CA ALA A 649 -25.99 -13.26 17.35
C ALA A 649 -25.12 -12.57 18.42
N ARG A 650 -23.89 -12.14 18.08
CA ARG A 650 -22.96 -11.55 19.06
C ARG A 650 -23.45 -10.23 19.64
N ASP A 651 -23.08 -9.98 20.88
CA ASP A 651 -23.17 -8.64 21.46
C ASP A 651 -22.15 -7.69 20.82
N ARG A 652 -22.54 -6.43 20.70
CA ARG A 652 -21.69 -5.30 20.33
C ARG A 652 -21.26 -4.60 21.59
N VAL A 653 -19.98 -4.70 21.93
CA VAL A 653 -19.39 -4.10 23.13
C VAL A 653 -18.56 -2.90 22.70
N VAL A 654 -18.88 -1.72 23.20
CA VAL A 654 -18.17 -0.48 22.87
C VAL A 654 -17.58 0.10 24.15
N ILE A 655 -16.26 0.23 24.20
CA ILE A 655 -15.57 0.97 25.25
C ILE A 655 -15.60 2.44 24.84
N SER A 656 -16.25 3.29 25.64
CA SER A 656 -16.39 4.73 25.37
C SER A 656 -15.34 5.58 26.08
N SER A 657 -14.77 5.09 27.18
CA SER A 657 -13.67 5.73 27.89
C SER A 657 -12.76 4.68 28.53
N VAL A 658 -11.46 4.96 28.49
CA VAL A 658 -10.45 4.29 29.30
C VAL A 658 -9.50 5.33 29.88
N GLU A 659 -9.36 5.35 31.20
CA GLU A 659 -8.58 6.38 31.91
C GLU A 659 -7.66 5.74 32.94
N ALA A 660 -6.41 6.23 32.99
CA ALA A 660 -5.40 5.79 33.94
C ALA A 660 -5.18 6.86 35.02
N GLU A 661 -5.32 6.48 36.29
CA GLU A 661 -5.07 7.31 37.47
C GLU A 661 -3.89 6.76 38.29
N GLY A 662 -3.32 7.59 39.16
CA GLY A 662 -2.30 7.15 40.14
C GLY A 662 -1.08 6.49 39.49
N ALA A 663 -0.53 7.10 38.44
CA ALA A 663 0.55 6.55 37.61
C ALA A 663 0.22 5.22 36.89
N GLY A 664 -1.06 5.00 36.58
CA GLY A 664 -1.53 3.79 35.90
C GLY A 664 -1.93 2.66 36.84
N ARG A 665 -1.96 2.88 38.16
CA ARG A 665 -2.39 1.86 39.14
C ARG A 665 -3.89 1.65 39.20
N ILE A 666 -4.67 2.63 38.78
CA ILE A 666 -6.12 2.53 38.69
C ILE A 666 -6.48 2.77 37.24
N VAL A 667 -7.18 1.82 36.63
CA VAL A 667 -7.71 1.95 35.27
C VAL A 667 -9.22 1.92 35.33
N ARG A 668 -9.86 3.01 34.92
CA ARG A 668 -11.31 3.13 34.80
C ARG A 668 -11.72 2.83 33.37
N VAL A 669 -12.73 1.99 33.21
CA VAL A 669 -13.25 1.61 31.90
C VAL A 669 -14.74 1.79 31.89
N GLU A 670 -15.25 2.57 30.95
CA GLU A 670 -16.68 2.78 30.74
C GLU A 670 -17.07 2.38 29.33
N GLY A 671 -18.27 1.82 29.18
CA GLY A 671 -18.75 1.40 27.87
C GLY A 671 -20.20 0.99 27.84
N THR A 672 -20.61 0.44 26.71
CA THR A 672 -21.97 -0.05 26.46
C THR A 672 -21.96 -1.42 25.81
N VAL A 673 -23.03 -2.18 26.05
CA VAL A 673 -23.32 -3.46 25.40
C VAL A 673 -24.67 -3.36 24.72
N LYS A 674 -24.71 -3.67 23.42
CA LYS A 674 -25.94 -3.88 22.67
C LYS A 674 -26.02 -5.32 22.22
N THR A 675 -27.21 -5.91 22.33
CA THR A 675 -27.52 -7.22 21.76
C THR A 675 -27.41 -7.19 20.22
N ALA A 676 -27.41 -8.37 19.59
CA ALA A 676 -27.48 -8.51 18.13
C ALA A 676 -28.59 -7.66 17.47
N GLY A 677 -29.75 -7.56 18.11
CA GLY A 677 -30.89 -6.75 17.65
C GLY A 677 -30.74 -5.24 17.89
N GLY A 678 -29.58 -4.77 18.32
CA GLY A 678 -29.28 -3.35 18.56
C GLY A 678 -29.86 -2.78 19.85
N LYS A 679 -30.59 -3.58 20.64
CA LYS A 679 -31.15 -3.16 21.94
C LYS A 679 -30.06 -3.16 23.01
N ALA A 680 -30.16 -2.25 23.97
CA ALA A 680 -29.36 -2.25 25.18
C ALA A 680 -29.44 -3.61 25.90
N ALA A 681 -28.29 -4.23 26.17
CA ALA A 681 -28.24 -5.49 26.89
C ALA A 681 -28.26 -5.20 28.41
N SER A 682 -29.41 -5.36 29.07
CA SER A 682 -29.54 -5.09 30.51
C SER A 682 -29.07 -6.28 31.36
N LYS A 683 -28.37 -6.00 32.48
CA LYS A 683 -27.84 -7.00 33.41
C LYS A 683 -26.92 -8.05 32.75
N ALA A 684 -26.30 -7.70 31.62
CA ALA A 684 -25.31 -8.54 30.96
C ALA A 684 -24.02 -8.54 31.78
N ASP A 685 -23.43 -9.72 31.97
CA ASP A 685 -22.12 -9.84 32.61
C ASP A 685 -21.02 -9.40 31.63
N VAL A 686 -20.18 -8.45 32.06
CA VAL A 686 -19.07 -7.91 31.30
C VAL A 686 -17.78 -8.17 32.06
N ARG A 687 -16.85 -8.88 31.41
CA ARG A 687 -15.47 -9.04 31.88
C ARG A 687 -14.59 -8.00 31.22
N VAL A 688 -13.91 -7.19 32.04
CA VAL A 688 -12.95 -6.18 31.61
C VAL A 688 -11.54 -6.62 32.02
N ALA A 689 -10.60 -6.65 31.09
CA ALA A 689 -9.21 -7.06 31.33
C ALA A 689 -8.22 -6.20 30.54
N ILE A 690 -6.97 -6.16 31.01
CA ILE A 690 -5.85 -5.52 30.29
C ILE A 690 -4.88 -6.61 29.84
N GLY A 691 -4.53 -6.63 28.55
CA GLY A 691 -3.73 -7.69 27.97
C GLY A 691 -2.37 -7.88 28.66
N GLY A 692 -2.10 -9.11 29.07
CA GLY A 692 -0.83 -9.48 29.73
C GLY A 692 -0.61 -8.87 31.12
N ILE A 693 -1.65 -8.28 31.74
CA ILE A 693 -1.65 -7.90 33.15
C ILE A 693 -2.64 -8.82 33.87
N ALA A 694 -2.20 -9.45 34.95
CA ALA A 694 -3.01 -10.40 35.72
C ALA A 694 -4.05 -9.69 36.61
N GLN A 695 -4.90 -8.85 36.01
CA GLN A 695 -6.01 -8.18 36.67
C GLN A 695 -7.21 -8.16 35.71
N GLU A 696 -8.35 -8.63 36.19
CA GLU A 696 -9.64 -8.51 35.51
C GLU A 696 -10.69 -8.02 36.50
N GLU A 697 -11.75 -7.42 35.98
CA GLU A 697 -12.91 -6.98 36.74
C GLU A 697 -14.19 -7.48 36.05
N ARG A 698 -15.18 -7.89 36.84
CA ARG A 698 -16.47 -8.34 36.33
C ARG A 698 -17.58 -7.44 36.84
N VAL A 699 -18.31 -6.84 35.90
CA VAL A 699 -19.39 -5.90 36.19
C VAL A 699 -20.64 -6.29 35.43
N ARG A 700 -21.77 -5.70 35.80
CA ARG A 700 -23.04 -5.86 35.07
C ARG A 700 -23.46 -4.56 34.44
N THR A 701 -24.11 -4.66 33.28
CA THR A 701 -24.70 -3.50 32.64
C THR A 701 -25.97 -3.02 33.34
N ASP A 702 -26.22 -1.72 33.29
CA ASP A 702 -27.46 -1.09 33.74
C ASP A 702 -28.65 -1.35 32.77
N ALA A 703 -29.80 -0.70 33.00
CA ALA A 703 -30.98 -0.81 32.13
C ALA A 703 -30.73 -0.29 30.70
N ASN A 704 -29.74 0.59 30.51
CA ASN A 704 -29.35 1.18 29.23
C ASN A 704 -28.16 0.46 28.60
N GLY A 705 -27.76 -0.69 29.15
CA GLY A 705 -26.63 -1.47 28.64
C GLY A 705 -25.26 -0.88 28.97
N ARG A 706 -25.17 0.11 29.87
CA ARG A 706 -23.90 0.77 30.24
C ARG A 706 -23.17 0.00 31.33
N PHE A 707 -21.85 -0.09 31.26
CA PHE A 707 -21.01 -0.64 32.32
C PHE A 707 -19.92 0.34 32.74
N LYS A 708 -19.49 0.21 34.00
CA LYS A 708 -18.33 0.91 34.56
C LYS A 708 -17.51 -0.10 35.36
N ALA A 709 -16.23 -0.23 35.04
CA ALA A 709 -15.29 -1.12 35.73
C ALA A 709 -14.08 -0.32 36.23
N VAL A 710 -13.52 -0.74 37.36
CA VAL A 710 -12.31 -0.15 37.93
C VAL A 710 -11.32 -1.28 38.19
N LEU A 711 -10.19 -1.27 37.49
CA LEU A 711 -9.11 -2.22 37.69
C LEU A 711 -8.03 -1.61 38.57
N HIS A 712 -7.75 -2.28 39.69
CA HIS A 712 -6.66 -1.92 40.59
C HIS A 712 -5.42 -2.75 40.25
N LEU A 713 -4.47 -2.17 39.52
CA LEU A 713 -3.26 -2.85 39.11
C LEU A 713 -2.29 -2.95 40.29
N THR A 714 -1.98 -4.18 40.70
CA THR A 714 -1.26 -4.44 41.95
C THR A 714 0.25 -4.26 41.80
N LYS A 715 0.92 -5.00 40.90
CA LYS A 715 2.32 -4.82 40.47
C LYS A 715 2.59 -5.48 39.11
N GLY A 716 3.72 -5.16 38.47
CA GLY A 716 4.35 -6.07 37.50
C GLY A 716 4.06 -5.86 36.02
N TRP A 717 3.77 -4.63 35.58
CA TRP A 717 3.69 -4.27 34.16
C TRP A 717 4.85 -3.36 33.73
N GLN A 718 5.14 -3.36 32.43
CA GLN A 718 6.16 -2.51 31.82
C GLN A 718 5.52 -1.25 31.24
N GLY A 719 6.34 -0.25 30.91
CA GLY A 719 5.83 0.93 30.21
C GLY A 719 5.47 0.57 28.78
N GLY A 720 4.26 0.93 28.34
CA GLY A 720 3.80 0.57 26.99
C GLY A 720 2.35 0.93 26.72
N LEU A 721 1.90 0.58 25.53
CA LEU A 721 0.54 0.83 25.06
C LEU A 721 -0.25 -0.48 25.01
N TYR A 722 -1.06 -0.69 26.04
CA TYR A 722 -1.80 -1.92 26.29
C TYR A 722 -3.19 -1.89 25.66
N ARG A 723 -3.72 -3.07 25.33
CA ARG A 723 -5.08 -3.35 24.89
C ARG A 723 -5.94 -3.64 26.12
N VAL A 724 -7.01 -2.88 26.27
CA VAL A 724 -8.11 -3.14 27.20
C VAL A 724 -9.21 -3.84 26.42
N GLU A 725 -9.72 -4.94 26.96
CA GLU A 725 -10.80 -5.71 26.36
C GLU A 725 -11.97 -5.81 27.34
N ALA A 726 -13.16 -5.45 26.86
CA ALA A 726 -14.43 -5.71 27.52
C ALA A 726 -15.16 -6.80 26.73
N SER A 727 -15.61 -7.85 27.40
CA SER A 727 -16.19 -9.04 26.76
C SER A 727 -17.44 -9.52 27.49
N THR A 728 -18.44 -9.94 26.72
CA THR A 728 -19.59 -10.73 27.18
C THR A 728 -19.38 -12.20 26.83
N ALA A 729 -20.39 -13.04 27.03
CA ALA A 729 -20.36 -14.43 26.59
C ALA A 729 -20.29 -14.59 25.06
N THR A 730 -20.73 -13.58 24.29
CA THR A 730 -20.91 -13.71 22.83
C THR A 730 -20.14 -12.67 22.01
N GLY A 731 -19.70 -11.56 22.61
CA GLY A 731 -19.00 -10.49 21.90
C GLY A 731 -17.93 -9.80 22.74
N SER A 732 -17.07 -9.03 22.07
CA SER A 732 -16.07 -8.21 22.74
C SER A 732 -15.79 -6.92 22.00
N GLY A 733 -15.25 -5.96 22.74
CA GLY A 733 -14.79 -4.69 22.25
C GLY A 733 -13.49 -4.27 22.93
N THR A 734 -12.66 -3.54 22.20
CA THR A 734 -11.30 -3.25 22.66
C THR A 734 -10.93 -1.78 22.54
N GLU A 735 -10.03 -1.33 23.40
CA GLU A 735 -9.48 0.02 23.41
C GLU A 735 -8.00 -0.01 23.79
N ARG A 736 -7.26 1.08 23.61
CA ARG A 736 -5.86 1.17 24.02
C ARG A 736 -5.65 2.14 25.18
N ILE A 737 -4.73 1.78 26.06
CA ILE A 737 -4.32 2.61 27.19
C ILE A 737 -2.79 2.63 27.32
N ALA A 738 -2.22 3.83 27.39
CA ALA A 738 -0.81 4.01 27.71
C ALA A 738 -0.62 3.88 29.22
N LEU A 739 0.26 2.99 29.66
CA LEU A 739 0.61 2.82 31.06
C LEU A 739 2.08 3.16 31.27
N ALA A 740 2.36 3.98 32.27
CA ALA A 740 3.71 4.13 32.79
C ALA A 740 4.10 2.81 33.47
N GLY A 741 5.31 2.30 33.22
CA GLY A 741 5.77 1.06 33.83
C GLY A 741 5.79 1.16 35.35
N ASP A 742 5.45 0.06 36.04
CA ASP A 742 5.51 0.01 37.50
C ASP A 742 6.97 0.16 37.92
N LYS A 743 7.36 1.38 38.33
CA LYS A 743 8.70 1.65 38.86
C LYS A 743 8.84 0.79 40.11
N LYS A 744 9.51 -0.36 40.00
CA LYS A 744 10.15 -0.97 41.16
C LYS A 744 11.00 0.13 41.77
N LYS A 745 10.73 0.50 43.03
CA LYS A 745 11.79 1.10 43.86
C LYS A 745 12.94 0.09 43.76
N GLY A 746 14.03 0.53 43.14
CA GLY A 746 15.23 -0.27 42.91
C GLY A 746 15.77 -0.88 44.19
#